data_AF-A0A8H5KKK1-F1
#
_entry.id   AF-A0A8H5KKK1-F1
#
_cell.length_a   1.000
_cell.length_b   1.000
_cell.length_c   1.000
_cell.angle_alpha   90.00
_cell.angle_beta   90.00
_cell.angle_gamma   90.00
#
_symmetry.space_group_name_H-M   'P 1'
#
loop_
_entity.id
_entity.type
_entity.pdbx_description
1 polymer ?
#
loop_
_entity_poly.entity_id
_entity_poly.type
_entity_poly.pdbx_seq_one_letter_code
_entity_poly.pdbx_strand_id
1 'polypeptide(L)'
;MSADETSQGPSTLLLFGSLPLSFDISSLNNLRKHLTEIQDNRWIAEAIQNLTHDGEKALSAIPSLNQASGRLGCRQLADLYEYLTTGRPLETPFPLPNTLLIPLAVASQLAQYAEFMRCQSSENSDGWVEPVTGMETIGLCTGMLSAIAVSASKDMTAFRHNGAAAIRLGLLLGLAIDGFDAASGAGRYKSLSVAWASTEGREKTERILVDLGKAYISVHYDENRATITVCTDDLSDLLSRLLAAGLSASEIGLFGRFHSPENSMVAEDLISFCNAHIDFGLIQATSLAMPIRSNDATGSKVQDSTLHSHAITSILLKPPRWFSAFSAAYGRNKACQILDFGPERSVPPSLAPKINHSVIASKTRPERRSGRNWMESDIAVVGMSCKVSGANNLDEFWDLLSAGQSQHQEISSGTRFSFEDGPFRSSANANMNRKWFANLVDGHDQFDHRFFNKSARESASMDPQQRHFLQAAYQAVEQSGYFQSTDSKPGKNIGCFVGVCLGDYDNNVASHAANAFTATGNLQGFISGKVSHFFGWTGPGLTINTACSSSLVAVHQACQSILLGECEAALAGGSHIMSSAQWFQNLAAGSFLSPTGQCKPFDAKADGYCRGEGVGAVFLKKMSKAIADGDPILGVVAATGVQQNESCTPIFVPNIPSLSDLFVRVLNRARVKPSQISFVEAHGTGTAVGDPAEYDSIRRVLGGPNRGADNQLALSSVKGLVGHMECTSGVIGLIKILLMMNRKIIPPQASFDQLNPALHAKPADQISIPTQRRPWNTEFRAALLNNYGASGSNASAVILQPPNLTAAQSQGLDVKIPEGAKYPFWLGASDKKSLCRYVAAFRKCLSRCEDSTSIANISFNSAYQINRTLESSLMFTARSIGELDQALATYEKADNVSVTTRPSARSATTPNVILCFGGQVSSYVGLSRQLYDSLSVFQGHLNHVDAVVQSLGCSSIFPGIFQQSRVSDIVELQTMLFALQYACACSWMDCRVKPVALLGHSFGELTALCISQILSLEDALKLIVRRATLVRDAWGSDNGAMLAVEADLDDLKQLITHSNSTHSDRPVTIACYNEPRSFTLAGSTSAIDIMATHLKGRFNVKSKKLNVTNAFHSVLIDDIYDELKRVGRGLTFRK
;
A
#
# COMPACT_ATOMS: atom_id res chain seq x y z
N MET A 1 47.84 -35.19 22.54
CA MET A 1 47.97 -33.74 22.28
C MET A 1 48.02 -33.53 20.78
N SER A 2 46.89 -33.22 20.15
CA SER A 2 46.75 -32.50 18.87
C SER A 2 45.28 -32.58 18.43
N ALA A 3 44.54 -31.49 18.62
CA ALA A 3 43.36 -31.12 17.85
C ALA A 3 43.11 -29.65 18.17
N ASP A 4 43.77 -28.78 17.41
CA ASP A 4 43.34 -27.40 17.21
C ASP A 4 41.97 -27.49 16.51
N GLU A 5 40.89 -27.59 17.28
CA GLU A 5 39.56 -27.24 16.76
C GLU A 5 39.53 -25.73 16.60
N THR A 6 39.69 -25.31 15.35
CA THR A 6 39.44 -23.99 14.82
C THR A 6 38.08 -23.46 15.27
N SER A 7 38.03 -22.72 16.39
CA SER A 7 36.79 -22.09 16.89
C SER A 7 36.35 -20.94 15.96
N GLN A 8 35.67 -21.27 14.86
CA GLN A 8 34.89 -20.30 14.10
C GLN A 8 33.66 -19.92 14.94
N GLY A 9 33.44 -18.62 15.20
CA GLY A 9 32.26 -18.13 15.92
C GLY A 9 30.94 -18.40 15.15
N PRO A 10 29.76 -18.21 15.78
CA PRO A 10 28.47 -18.56 15.18
C PRO A 10 28.22 -17.83 13.86
N SER A 11 27.41 -18.43 12.98
CA SER A 11 26.89 -17.77 11.78
C SER A 11 25.77 -16.78 12.13
N THR A 12 25.03 -17.05 13.21
CA THR A 12 23.97 -16.16 13.72
C THR A 12 23.95 -16.17 15.25
N LEU A 13 23.92 -14.98 15.85
CA LEU A 13 23.84 -14.77 17.30
C LEU A 13 22.49 -14.15 17.66
N LEU A 14 21.66 -14.87 18.42
CA LEU A 14 20.40 -14.38 18.95
C LEU A 14 20.63 -13.65 20.28
N LEU A 15 20.55 -12.33 20.25
CA LEU A 15 20.77 -11.44 21.38
C LEU A 15 19.43 -11.07 22.02
N PHE A 16 19.22 -11.44 23.29
CA PHE A 16 18.06 -11.06 24.07
C PHE A 16 18.43 -9.95 25.06
N GLY A 17 17.74 -8.81 24.96
CA GLY A 17 18.04 -7.61 25.73
C GLY A 17 17.78 -7.71 27.24
N SER A 18 18.33 -6.76 27.98
CA SER A 18 18.08 -6.60 29.42
C SER A 18 16.71 -6.00 29.72
N LEU A 19 16.45 -5.76 31.01
CA LEU A 19 15.24 -5.10 31.46
C LEU A 19 15.10 -3.72 30.81
N PRO A 20 13.99 -3.44 30.11
CA PRO A 20 13.84 -2.21 29.36
C PRO A 20 13.41 -1.04 30.26
N LEU A 21 14.32 -0.07 30.43
CA LEU A 21 14.12 1.08 31.32
C LEU A 21 13.14 2.12 30.76
N SER A 22 12.90 2.10 29.45
CA SER A 22 11.95 2.94 28.72
C SER A 22 10.60 2.25 28.46
N PHE A 23 10.33 1.12 29.10
CA PHE A 23 9.08 0.39 28.91
C PHE A 23 7.90 1.23 29.39
N ASP A 24 7.06 1.61 28.44
CA ASP A 24 5.96 2.54 28.62
C ASP A 24 4.64 1.93 28.09
N ILE A 25 3.56 2.72 28.13
CA ILE A 25 2.27 2.30 27.62
C ILE A 25 2.31 1.94 26.12
N SER A 26 3.21 2.55 25.34
CA SER A 26 3.41 2.21 23.92
C SER A 26 4.01 0.81 23.77
N SER A 27 4.99 0.47 24.60
CA SER A 27 5.61 -0.86 24.65
C SER A 27 4.60 -1.93 25.05
N LEU A 28 3.76 -1.64 26.05
CA LEU A 28 2.68 -2.52 26.49
C LEU A 28 1.60 -2.71 25.41
N ASN A 29 1.21 -1.64 24.70
CA ASN A 29 0.28 -1.72 23.58
C ASN A 29 0.82 -2.51 22.40
N ASN A 30 2.11 -2.38 22.10
CA ASN A 30 2.76 -3.20 21.08
C ASN A 30 2.72 -4.67 21.46
N LEU A 31 3.06 -5.03 22.70
CA LEU A 31 2.94 -6.41 23.17
C LEU A 31 1.50 -6.91 23.03
N ARG A 32 0.52 -6.15 23.53
CA ARG A 32 -0.91 -6.47 23.39
C ARG A 32 -1.30 -6.79 21.95
N LYS A 33 -0.88 -5.95 21.00
CA LYS A 33 -1.14 -6.14 19.57
C LYS A 33 -0.64 -7.52 19.09
N HIS A 34 0.60 -7.89 19.43
CA HIS A 34 1.18 -9.18 19.04
C HIS A 34 0.46 -10.37 19.68
N LEU A 35 -0.11 -10.19 20.87
CA LEU A 35 -0.88 -11.22 21.56
C LEU A 35 -2.32 -11.37 21.03
N THR A 36 -2.95 -10.27 20.59
CA THR A 36 -4.35 -10.28 20.13
C THR A 36 -4.51 -10.56 18.64
N GLU A 37 -3.56 -10.14 17.81
CA GLU A 37 -3.67 -10.26 16.34
C GLU A 37 -3.06 -11.57 15.78
N ILE A 38 -2.15 -12.22 16.52
CA ILE A 38 -1.44 -13.42 16.08
C ILE A 38 -1.91 -14.62 16.91
N GLN A 39 -2.68 -15.52 16.30
CA GLN A 39 -3.26 -16.68 17.00
C GLN A 39 -2.21 -17.57 17.67
N ASP A 40 -1.03 -17.72 17.06
CA ASP A 40 0.06 -18.56 17.60
C ASP A 40 0.70 -18.02 18.87
N ASN A 41 0.50 -16.75 19.22
CA ASN A 41 1.01 -16.13 20.45
C ASN A 41 0.03 -16.20 21.62
N ARG A 42 -1.14 -16.83 21.44
CA ARG A 42 -2.17 -16.93 22.48
C ARG A 42 -1.67 -17.58 23.78
N TRP A 43 -0.76 -18.54 23.68
CA TRP A 43 -0.15 -19.20 24.85
C TRP A 43 0.63 -18.22 25.75
N ILE A 44 1.18 -17.13 25.21
CA ILE A 44 1.88 -16.10 25.99
C ILE A 44 0.85 -15.33 26.84
N ALA A 45 -0.31 -15.01 26.28
CA ALA A 45 -1.40 -14.37 27.02
C ALA A 45 -1.94 -15.30 28.12
N GLU A 46 -2.05 -16.61 27.84
CA GLU A 46 -2.44 -17.63 28.83
C GLU A 46 -1.37 -17.80 29.91
N ALA A 47 -0.08 -17.74 29.57
CA ALA A 47 0.99 -17.75 30.56
C ALA A 47 0.91 -16.53 31.48
N ILE A 48 0.63 -15.33 30.94
CA ILE A 48 0.45 -14.10 31.73
C ILE A 48 -0.81 -14.18 32.62
N GLN A 49 -1.90 -14.75 32.12
CA GLN A 49 -3.13 -14.96 32.89
C GLN A 49 -2.87 -15.75 34.18
N ASN A 50 -2.05 -16.79 34.08
CA ASN A 50 -1.75 -17.69 35.18
C ASN A 50 -0.79 -17.10 36.22
N LEU A 51 -0.11 -15.98 35.92
CA LEU A 51 0.88 -15.38 36.82
C LEU A 51 0.32 -14.97 38.18
N THR A 52 -0.96 -14.60 38.26
CA THR A 52 -1.60 -14.29 39.55
C THR A 52 -1.58 -15.52 40.47
N HIS A 53 -2.00 -16.69 39.93
CA HIS A 53 -2.00 -17.95 40.67
C HIS A 53 -0.58 -18.45 40.97
N ASP A 54 0.31 -18.35 39.99
CA ASP A 54 1.72 -18.74 40.12
C ASP A 54 2.44 -17.89 41.19
N GLY A 55 2.10 -16.60 41.28
CA GLY A 55 2.59 -15.69 42.30
C GLY A 55 2.11 -16.08 43.69
N GLU A 56 0.81 -16.32 43.88
CA GLU A 56 0.25 -16.77 45.16
C GLU A 56 0.89 -18.08 45.64
N LYS A 57 1.12 -19.03 44.71
CA LYS A 57 1.83 -20.28 44.99
C LYS A 57 3.25 -20.03 45.50
N ALA A 58 4.01 -19.14 44.85
CA ALA A 58 5.35 -18.76 45.28
C ALA A 58 5.36 -18.06 46.66
N LEU A 59 4.43 -17.12 46.89
CA LEU A 59 4.30 -16.43 48.18
C LEU A 59 3.97 -17.40 49.32
N SER A 60 3.19 -18.46 49.06
CA SER A 60 2.86 -19.46 50.08
C SER A 60 4.05 -20.36 50.44
N ALA A 61 4.93 -20.64 49.46
CA ALA A 61 6.04 -21.57 49.62
C ALA A 61 7.34 -20.89 50.08
N ILE A 62 7.53 -19.60 49.79
CA ILE A 62 8.74 -18.84 50.10
C ILE A 62 8.40 -17.68 51.06
N PRO A 63 8.58 -17.86 52.38
CA PRO A 63 8.20 -16.87 53.38
C PRO A 63 8.84 -15.48 53.17
N SER A 64 10.08 -15.44 52.66
CA SER A 64 10.79 -14.18 52.40
C SER A 64 10.10 -13.29 51.35
N LEU A 65 9.31 -13.88 50.45
CA LEU A 65 8.53 -13.16 49.43
C LEU A 65 7.13 -12.74 49.90
N ASN A 66 6.57 -13.36 50.95
CA ASN A 66 5.18 -13.16 51.43
C ASN A 66 4.99 -11.86 52.24
N GLN A 67 5.41 -10.74 51.67
CA GLN A 67 5.31 -9.42 52.26
C GLN A 67 4.22 -8.58 51.57
N ALA A 68 3.93 -7.39 52.12
CA ALA A 68 2.89 -6.51 51.57
C ALA A 68 3.12 -6.15 50.10
N SER A 69 4.38 -5.97 49.68
CA SER A 69 4.78 -5.72 48.29
C SER A 69 4.50 -6.92 47.38
N GLY A 70 4.83 -8.15 47.82
CA GLY A 70 4.54 -9.37 47.07
C GLY A 70 3.03 -9.58 46.84
N ARG A 71 2.21 -9.34 47.86
CA ARG A 71 0.73 -9.40 47.75
C ARG A 71 0.13 -8.28 46.91
N LEU A 72 0.78 -7.11 46.86
CA LEU A 72 0.38 -6.02 45.96
C LEU A 72 0.70 -6.37 44.51
N GLY A 73 1.90 -6.89 44.25
CA GLY A 73 2.32 -7.32 42.91
C GLY A 73 1.37 -8.38 42.33
N CYS A 74 0.96 -9.38 43.12
CA CYS A 74 -0.01 -10.39 42.65
C CYS A 74 -1.37 -9.79 42.27
N ARG A 75 -1.86 -8.77 43.00
CA ARG A 75 -3.10 -8.06 42.64
C ARG A 75 -2.95 -7.29 41.33
N GLN A 76 -1.81 -6.63 41.13
CA GLN A 76 -1.52 -5.85 39.92
C GLN A 76 -1.37 -6.72 38.66
N LEU A 77 -1.03 -8.01 38.79
CA LEU A 77 -0.98 -8.96 37.67
C LEU A 77 -2.37 -9.25 37.08
N ALA A 78 -3.42 -9.24 37.91
CA ALA A 78 -4.80 -9.43 37.44
C ALA A 78 -5.23 -8.26 36.54
N ASP A 79 -4.95 -7.02 36.97
CA ASP A 79 -5.22 -5.81 36.18
C ASP A 79 -4.42 -5.79 34.87
N LEU A 80 -3.19 -6.30 34.89
CA LEU A 80 -2.35 -6.42 33.70
C LEU A 80 -2.95 -7.37 32.66
N TYR A 81 -3.49 -8.51 33.09
CA TYR A 81 -4.19 -9.41 32.19
C TYR A 81 -5.45 -8.78 31.58
N GLU A 82 -6.24 -8.07 32.40
CA GLU A 82 -7.42 -7.35 31.93
C GLU A 82 -7.04 -6.27 30.88
N TYR A 83 -5.94 -5.55 31.08
CA TYR A 83 -5.39 -4.62 30.10
C TYR A 83 -5.06 -5.30 28.77
N LEU A 84 -4.29 -6.40 28.83
CA LEU A 84 -3.82 -7.09 27.63
C LEU A 84 -4.98 -7.69 26.82
N THR A 85 -6.04 -8.14 27.47
CA THR A 85 -7.19 -8.75 26.80
C THR A 85 -8.26 -7.75 26.38
N THR A 86 -8.71 -6.89 27.28
CA THR A 86 -9.85 -5.98 27.04
C THR A 86 -9.43 -4.58 26.58
N GLY A 87 -8.21 -4.14 26.93
CA GLY A 87 -7.75 -2.78 26.69
C GLY A 87 -8.24 -1.76 27.71
N ARG A 88 -8.85 -2.21 28.80
CA ARG A 88 -9.13 -1.36 29.96
C ARG A 88 -7.82 -0.72 30.46
N PRO A 89 -7.78 0.58 30.78
CA PRO A 89 -6.56 1.24 31.26
C PRO A 89 -5.96 0.54 32.48
N LEU A 90 -4.64 0.39 32.49
CA LEU A 90 -3.91 -0.21 33.61
C LEU A 90 -3.92 0.76 34.79
N GLU A 91 -4.37 0.29 35.96
CA GLU A 91 -4.41 1.13 37.18
C GLU A 91 -3.01 1.39 37.75
N THR A 92 -2.05 0.51 37.48
CA THR A 92 -0.66 0.66 37.91
C THR A 92 0.09 1.68 37.03
N PRO A 93 0.63 2.77 37.59
CA PRO A 93 1.35 3.79 36.83
C PRO A 93 2.75 3.31 36.40
N PHE A 94 3.29 3.92 35.35
CA PHE A 94 4.69 3.72 34.95
C PHE A 94 5.65 4.56 35.81
N PRO A 95 6.89 4.10 36.04
CA PRO A 95 7.46 2.81 35.63
C PRO A 95 6.83 1.64 36.38
N LEU A 96 6.65 0.51 35.68
CA LEU A 96 6.05 -0.69 36.28
C LEU A 96 6.99 -1.31 37.32
N PRO A 97 6.47 -1.91 38.41
CA PRO A 97 7.27 -2.69 39.34
C PRO A 97 7.91 -3.90 38.64
N ASN A 98 9.05 -4.38 39.13
CA ASN A 98 9.79 -5.48 38.49
C ASN A 98 8.95 -6.76 38.39
N THR A 99 8.06 -6.98 39.36
CA THR A 99 7.05 -8.07 39.39
C THR A 99 6.20 -8.12 38.11
N LEU A 100 5.90 -6.97 37.50
CA LEU A 100 5.15 -6.86 36.25
C LEU A 100 6.09 -6.72 35.05
N LEU A 101 7.15 -5.91 35.19
CA LEU A 101 8.01 -5.52 34.08
C LEU A 101 8.87 -6.69 33.56
N ILE A 102 9.43 -7.53 34.43
CA ILE A 102 10.30 -8.64 34.02
C ILE A 102 9.51 -9.67 33.19
N PRO A 103 8.34 -10.18 33.63
CA PRO A 103 7.52 -11.07 32.80
C PRO A 103 7.14 -10.46 31.45
N LEU A 104 6.80 -9.17 31.39
CA LEU A 104 6.43 -8.48 30.15
C LEU A 104 7.61 -8.32 29.19
N ALA A 105 8.81 -8.08 29.71
CA ALA A 105 10.02 -8.03 28.91
C ALA A 105 10.32 -9.38 28.26
N VAL A 106 10.22 -10.47 29.04
CA VAL A 106 10.38 -11.85 28.55
C VAL A 106 9.30 -12.19 27.51
N ALA A 107 8.03 -11.90 27.81
CA ALA A 107 6.92 -12.11 26.87
C ALA A 107 7.12 -11.35 25.54
N SER A 108 7.60 -10.10 25.61
CA SER A 108 7.90 -9.30 24.42
C SER A 108 9.02 -9.91 23.57
N GLN A 109 10.07 -10.41 24.20
CA GLN A 109 11.20 -11.05 23.52
C GLN A 109 10.79 -12.37 22.87
N LEU A 110 10.00 -13.20 23.56
CA LEU A 110 9.50 -14.47 23.05
C LEU A 110 8.53 -14.27 21.88
N ALA A 111 7.64 -13.27 21.96
CA ALA A 111 6.74 -12.92 20.86
C ALA A 111 7.50 -12.44 19.61
N GLN A 112 8.57 -11.65 19.79
CA GLN A 112 9.43 -11.23 18.67
C GLN A 112 10.18 -12.40 18.05
N TYR A 113 10.66 -13.35 18.85
CA TYR A 113 11.32 -14.56 18.35
C TYR A 113 10.35 -15.47 17.58
N ALA A 114 9.12 -15.66 18.08
CA ALA A 114 8.10 -16.44 17.39
C ALA A 114 7.80 -15.87 15.99
N GLU A 115 7.69 -14.54 15.88
CA GLU A 115 7.46 -13.85 14.61
C GLU A 115 8.65 -13.97 13.65
N PHE A 116 9.87 -13.93 14.18
CA PHE A 116 11.08 -14.19 13.39
C PHE A 116 11.06 -15.61 12.79
N MET A 117 10.70 -16.62 13.57
CA MET A 117 10.62 -18.01 13.08
C MET A 117 9.55 -18.17 11.99
N ARG A 118 8.40 -17.50 12.13
CA ARG A 118 7.32 -17.50 11.13
C ARG A 118 7.77 -16.89 9.80
N CYS A 119 8.54 -15.81 9.83
CA CYS A 119 9.08 -15.20 8.61
C CYS A 119 10.05 -16.12 7.85
N GLN A 120 10.60 -17.14 8.51
CA GLN A 120 11.55 -18.09 7.91
C GLN A 120 10.87 -19.36 7.36
N SER A 121 9.64 -19.67 7.77
CA SER A 121 8.89 -20.84 7.28
C SER A 121 8.25 -20.57 5.91
N SER A 122 8.39 -21.51 4.96
CA SER A 122 7.61 -21.50 3.72
C SER A 122 6.14 -21.87 3.99
N GLU A 123 5.23 -21.44 3.11
CA GLU A 123 3.75 -21.44 3.29
C GLU A 123 3.09 -22.80 3.62
N ASN A 124 3.83 -23.92 3.76
CA ASN A 124 3.30 -25.28 3.94
C ASN A 124 3.88 -26.09 5.13
N SER A 125 4.42 -25.46 6.18
CA SER A 125 4.83 -26.17 7.42
C SER A 125 4.19 -25.55 8.66
N ASP A 126 4.06 -26.31 9.77
CA ASP A 126 3.44 -25.92 11.06
C ASP A 126 4.18 -24.76 11.81
N GLY A 127 4.77 -23.82 11.08
CA GLY A 127 5.30 -22.54 11.58
C GLY A 127 6.62 -22.62 12.37
N TRP A 128 7.17 -23.81 12.60
CA TRP A 128 8.44 -23.99 13.30
C TRP A 128 9.52 -24.55 12.38
N VAL A 129 10.58 -23.78 12.16
CA VAL A 129 11.78 -24.21 11.45
C VAL A 129 12.77 -24.78 12.46
N GLU A 130 13.33 -25.97 12.24
CA GLU A 130 14.39 -26.48 13.11
C GLU A 130 15.59 -25.50 13.13
N PRO A 131 16.20 -25.24 14.29
CA PRO A 131 17.34 -24.32 14.37
C PRO A 131 18.47 -24.74 13.42
N VAL A 132 18.86 -23.85 12.52
CA VAL A 132 19.94 -24.09 11.55
C VAL A 132 21.27 -24.29 12.29
N THR A 133 22.09 -25.22 11.82
CA THR A 133 23.46 -25.42 12.32
C THR A 133 24.27 -24.12 12.28
N GLY A 134 24.76 -23.67 13.44
CA GLY A 134 25.59 -22.46 13.58
C GLY A 134 24.94 -21.29 14.33
N MET A 135 23.72 -21.44 14.87
CA MET A 135 23.09 -20.44 15.76
C MET A 135 23.54 -20.59 17.22
N GLU A 136 23.77 -19.46 17.90
CA GLU A 136 23.99 -19.39 19.35
C GLU A 136 23.12 -18.29 19.98
N THR A 137 22.80 -18.39 21.28
CA THR A 137 22.05 -17.36 22.00
C THR A 137 22.90 -16.70 23.08
N ILE A 138 22.57 -15.44 23.39
CA ILE A 138 23.08 -14.70 24.53
C ILE A 138 21.97 -13.80 25.07
N GLY A 139 21.78 -13.79 26.39
CA GLY A 139 20.76 -12.95 27.03
C GLY A 139 21.37 -12.07 28.10
N LEU A 140 21.17 -10.76 28.01
CA LEU A 140 21.73 -9.79 28.95
C LEU A 140 20.79 -9.63 30.16
N CYS A 141 21.29 -9.88 31.38
CA CYS A 141 20.46 -9.81 32.61
C CYS A 141 19.17 -10.65 32.46
N THR A 142 17.99 -10.03 32.58
CA THR A 142 16.69 -10.71 32.48
C THR A 142 16.42 -11.33 31.10
N GLY A 143 17.06 -10.85 30.03
CA GLY A 143 17.01 -11.48 28.70
C GLY A 143 17.59 -12.89 28.66
N MET A 144 18.36 -13.28 29.68
CA MET A 144 18.83 -14.66 29.85
C MET A 144 17.68 -15.66 29.95
N LEU A 145 16.53 -15.26 30.50
CA LEU A 145 15.34 -16.12 30.59
C LEU A 145 14.82 -16.50 29.21
N SER A 146 14.67 -15.50 28.32
CA SER A 146 14.25 -15.70 26.94
C SER A 146 15.29 -16.49 26.13
N ALA A 147 16.58 -16.17 26.31
CA ALA A 147 17.67 -16.87 25.66
C ALA A 147 17.70 -18.36 26.04
N ILE A 148 17.51 -18.69 27.32
CA ILE A 148 17.43 -20.08 27.78
C ILE A 148 16.20 -20.77 27.20
N ALA A 149 15.03 -20.13 27.26
CA ALA A 149 13.79 -20.72 26.74
C ALA A 149 13.91 -21.07 25.26
N VAL A 150 14.45 -20.15 24.45
CA VAL A 150 14.72 -20.40 23.03
C VAL A 150 15.77 -21.50 22.84
N SER A 151 16.85 -21.46 23.61
CA SER A 151 17.93 -22.45 23.49
C SER A 151 17.51 -23.87 23.84
N ALA A 152 16.55 -23.99 24.74
CA ALA A 152 15.99 -25.25 25.22
C ALA A 152 14.93 -25.85 24.29
N SER A 153 14.51 -25.13 23.25
CA SER A 153 13.31 -25.47 22.47
C SER A 153 13.66 -26.03 21.09
N LYS A 154 13.35 -27.32 20.90
CA LYS A 154 13.58 -28.03 19.63
C LYS A 154 12.40 -27.89 18.67
N ASP A 155 11.19 -27.75 19.23
CA ASP A 155 9.92 -27.62 18.52
C ASP A 155 9.03 -26.57 19.18
N MET A 156 7.90 -26.25 18.54
CA MET A 156 6.94 -25.26 19.04
C MET A 156 6.33 -25.66 20.40
N THR A 157 6.18 -26.95 20.69
CA THR A 157 5.62 -27.42 21.97
C THR A 157 6.60 -27.15 23.12
N ALA A 158 7.87 -27.49 22.91
CA ALA A 158 8.96 -27.17 23.81
C ALA A 158 9.11 -25.66 23.97
N PHE A 159 8.95 -24.88 22.90
CA PHE A 159 8.99 -23.42 22.94
C PHE A 159 7.89 -22.81 23.81
N ARG A 160 6.65 -23.27 23.65
CA ARG A 160 5.52 -22.83 24.49
C ARG A 160 5.73 -23.19 25.96
N HIS A 161 6.20 -24.41 26.23
CA HIS A 161 6.47 -24.88 27.59
C HIS A 161 7.61 -24.10 28.27
N ASN A 162 8.78 -24.06 27.65
CA ASN A 162 9.96 -23.36 28.16
C ASN A 162 9.74 -21.84 28.22
N GLY A 163 9.01 -21.27 27.26
CA GLY A 163 8.63 -19.87 27.25
C GLY A 163 7.73 -19.50 28.42
N ALA A 164 6.72 -20.32 28.72
CA ALA A 164 5.85 -20.12 29.89
C ALA A 164 6.64 -20.21 31.20
N ALA A 165 7.57 -21.17 31.33
CA ALA A 165 8.45 -21.28 32.48
C ALA A 165 9.37 -20.05 32.64
N ALA A 166 9.90 -19.50 31.55
CA ALA A 166 10.70 -18.27 31.57
C ALA A 166 9.90 -17.04 32.02
N ILE A 167 8.63 -16.93 31.62
CA ILE A 167 7.74 -15.85 32.08
C ILE A 167 7.48 -15.98 33.59
N ARG A 168 7.25 -17.20 34.10
CA ARG A 168 7.10 -17.48 35.55
C ARG A 168 8.36 -17.19 36.36
N LEU A 169 9.53 -17.55 35.84
CA LEU A 169 10.81 -17.20 36.46
C LEU A 169 11.01 -15.68 36.50
N GLY A 170 10.56 -14.97 35.48
CA GLY A 170 10.52 -13.50 35.48
C GLY A 170 9.68 -12.94 36.62
N LEU A 171 8.54 -13.55 36.92
CA LEU A 171 7.69 -13.19 38.06
C LEU A 171 8.42 -13.43 39.39
N LEU A 172 9.04 -14.59 39.58
CA LEU A 172 9.77 -14.93 40.81
C LEU A 172 10.91 -13.96 41.09
N LEU A 173 11.68 -13.60 40.05
CA LEU A 173 12.76 -12.63 40.16
C LEU A 173 12.22 -11.24 40.51
N GLY A 174 11.12 -10.81 39.86
CA GLY A 174 10.47 -9.54 40.16
C GLY A 174 9.96 -9.46 41.59
N LEU A 175 9.31 -10.52 42.09
CA LEU A 175 8.87 -10.63 43.48
C LEU A 175 10.03 -10.57 44.47
N ALA A 176 11.16 -11.21 44.16
CA ALA A 176 12.35 -11.13 45.00
C ALA A 176 12.91 -9.69 45.04
N ILE A 177 13.09 -9.05 43.89
CA ILE A 177 13.69 -7.72 43.80
C ILE A 177 12.80 -6.65 44.46
N ASP A 178 11.49 -6.66 44.17
CA ASP A 178 10.53 -5.72 44.76
C ASP A 178 10.26 -6.04 46.26
N GLY A 179 10.42 -7.30 46.66
CA GLY A 179 10.26 -7.77 48.04
C GLY A 179 11.31 -7.21 48.99
N PHE A 180 12.59 -7.25 48.61
CA PHE A 180 13.70 -6.76 49.45
C PHE A 180 13.69 -5.24 49.66
N ASP A 181 13.24 -4.47 48.66
CA ASP A 181 13.09 -3.02 48.76
C ASP A 181 12.02 -2.61 49.79
N ALA A 182 11.04 -3.50 50.08
CA ALA A 182 10.01 -3.27 51.10
C ALA A 182 10.42 -3.76 52.51
N ALA A 183 11.25 -4.80 52.58
CA ALA A 183 11.60 -5.49 53.83
C ALA A 183 12.71 -4.83 54.65
N SER A 184 13.68 -4.19 53.97
CA SER A 184 14.99 -3.90 54.55
C SER A 184 15.07 -2.65 55.43
N GLY A 185 14.02 -1.82 55.50
CA GLY A 185 14.02 -0.56 56.26
C GLY A 185 15.09 0.46 55.82
N ALA A 186 15.89 0.13 54.79
CA ALA A 186 17.08 0.84 54.35
C ALA A 186 16.86 1.70 53.08
N GLY A 187 15.60 1.96 52.71
CA GLY A 187 15.25 2.79 51.53
C GLY A 187 15.26 2.03 50.19
N ARG A 188 14.61 2.60 49.17
CA ARG A 188 14.58 2.07 47.79
C ARG A 188 15.96 2.14 47.15
N TYR A 189 16.33 1.19 46.30
CA TYR A 189 17.58 1.24 45.54
C TYR A 189 17.37 1.85 44.16
N LYS A 190 18.35 2.66 43.73
CA LYS A 190 18.40 3.30 42.41
C LYS A 190 19.76 3.09 41.77
N SER A 191 19.81 3.21 40.45
CA SER A 191 21.05 3.04 39.72
C SER A 191 21.48 4.28 38.95
N LEU A 192 22.80 4.48 38.86
CA LEU A 192 23.46 5.49 38.04
C LEU A 192 24.19 4.80 36.87
N SER A 193 24.08 5.35 35.66
CA SER A 193 25.02 5.09 34.58
C SER A 193 26.24 5.98 34.77
N VAL A 194 27.41 5.37 34.97
CA VAL A 194 28.68 6.08 35.19
C VAL A 194 29.64 5.74 34.05
N ALA A 195 30.20 6.77 33.42
CA ALA A 195 31.15 6.66 32.32
C ALA A 195 32.43 7.43 32.61
N TRP A 196 33.55 6.87 32.13
CA TRP A 196 34.89 7.42 32.29
C TRP A 196 35.63 7.52 30.95
N ALA A 197 36.61 8.43 30.86
CA ALA A 197 37.39 8.64 29.63
C ALA A 197 38.72 7.85 29.60
N SER A 198 39.19 7.36 30.75
CA SER A 198 40.49 6.71 30.91
C SER A 198 40.46 5.61 31.99
N THR A 199 41.47 4.74 31.99
CA THR A 199 41.67 3.72 33.04
C THR A 199 41.77 4.34 34.43
N GLU A 200 42.37 5.53 34.53
CA GLU A 200 42.45 6.29 35.79
C GLU A 200 41.04 6.68 36.29
N GLY A 201 40.12 7.04 35.39
CA GLY A 201 38.72 7.33 35.75
C GLY A 201 37.98 6.10 36.28
N ARG A 202 38.29 4.90 35.76
CA ARG A 202 37.75 3.64 36.28
C ARG A 202 38.25 3.37 37.70
N GLU A 203 39.56 3.49 37.94
CA GLU A 203 40.14 3.29 39.28
C GLU A 203 39.60 4.29 40.31
N LYS A 204 39.36 5.54 39.88
CA LYS A 204 38.70 6.55 40.72
C LYS A 204 37.27 6.14 41.08
N THR A 205 36.52 5.60 40.12
CA THR A 205 35.17 5.07 40.36
C THR A 205 35.21 3.95 41.41
N GLU A 206 36.10 2.97 41.23
CA GLU A 206 36.25 1.84 42.17
C GLU A 206 36.65 2.31 43.58
N ARG A 207 37.56 3.28 43.70
CA ARG A 207 37.91 3.91 45.00
C ARG A 207 36.73 4.60 45.68
N ILE A 208 35.95 5.39 44.94
CA ILE A 208 34.76 6.08 45.47
C ILE A 208 33.74 5.07 46.03
N LEU A 209 33.56 3.92 45.36
CA LEU A 209 32.64 2.89 45.84
C LEU A 209 33.14 2.22 47.12
N VAL A 210 34.44 1.92 47.20
CA VAL A 210 35.06 1.37 48.42
C VAL A 210 34.93 2.36 49.59
N ASP A 211 35.17 3.66 49.34
CA ASP A 211 35.08 4.70 50.37
C ASP A 211 33.64 4.91 50.88
N LEU A 212 32.64 4.77 50.01
CA LEU A 212 31.23 4.92 50.39
C LEU A 212 30.68 3.65 51.07
N GLY A 213 31.20 2.47 50.73
CA GLY A 213 30.87 1.17 51.34
C GLY A 213 29.45 0.65 51.10
N LYS A 214 28.55 1.48 50.55
CA LYS A 214 27.10 1.18 50.37
C LYS A 214 26.64 1.19 48.91
N ALA A 215 27.54 1.37 47.96
CA ALA A 215 27.28 1.33 46.52
C ALA A 215 28.11 0.25 45.86
N TYR A 216 27.59 -0.40 44.81
CA TYR A 216 28.29 -1.46 44.10
C TYR A 216 28.07 -1.40 42.59
N ILE A 217 29.02 -1.96 41.84
CA ILE A 217 28.86 -2.12 40.39
C ILE A 217 27.90 -3.27 40.14
N SER A 218 26.70 -2.93 39.69
CA SER A 218 25.67 -3.91 39.32
C SER A 218 25.87 -4.46 37.91
N VAL A 219 26.39 -3.68 36.96
CA VAL A 219 26.64 -4.12 35.57
C VAL A 219 27.90 -3.44 35.03
N HIS A 220 28.80 -4.22 34.42
CA HIS A 220 29.84 -3.67 33.54
C HIS A 220 29.27 -3.59 32.12
N TYR A 221 28.70 -2.44 31.79
CA TYR A 221 27.85 -2.22 30.61
C TYR A 221 28.67 -2.09 29.32
N ASP A 222 29.76 -1.31 29.36
CA ASP A 222 30.66 -1.05 28.23
C ASP A 222 32.13 -1.04 28.68
N GLU A 223 33.07 -0.90 27.74
CA GLU A 223 34.51 -0.76 28.03
C GLU A 223 34.81 0.40 28.98
N ASN A 224 34.04 1.48 28.86
CA ASN A 224 34.23 2.71 29.61
C ASN A 224 32.98 3.16 30.39
N ARG A 225 32.05 2.23 30.67
CA ARG A 225 30.78 2.51 31.34
C ARG A 225 30.34 1.36 32.24
N ALA A 226 29.85 1.69 33.42
CA ALA A 226 29.20 0.75 34.34
C ALA A 226 27.90 1.32 34.92
N THR A 227 27.03 0.42 35.36
CA THR A 227 25.85 0.74 36.15
C THR A 227 26.16 0.50 37.61
N ILE A 228 26.06 1.55 38.41
CA ILE A 228 26.31 1.54 39.85
C ILE A 228 24.97 1.62 40.57
N THR A 229 24.73 0.73 41.53
CA THR A 229 23.48 0.70 42.32
C THR A 229 23.77 1.08 43.77
N VAL A 230 22.92 1.92 44.34
CA VAL A 230 23.06 2.48 45.70
C VAL A 230 21.68 2.73 46.32
N CYS A 231 21.62 2.84 47.64
CA CYS A 231 20.41 3.30 48.34
C CYS A 231 20.06 4.74 47.90
N THR A 232 18.75 5.03 47.79
CA THR A 232 18.24 6.37 47.44
C THR A 232 18.78 7.47 48.36
N ASP A 233 18.97 7.18 49.65
CA ASP A 233 19.44 8.17 50.63
C ASP A 233 20.90 8.58 50.39
N ASP A 234 21.72 7.67 49.88
CA ASP A 234 23.15 7.90 49.58
C ASP A 234 23.37 8.30 48.11
N LEU A 235 22.32 8.34 47.27
CA LEU A 235 22.41 8.61 45.84
C LEU A 235 22.99 9.99 45.52
N SER A 236 22.56 11.02 46.25
CA SER A 236 23.03 12.39 46.04
C SER A 236 24.51 12.54 46.41
N ASP A 237 24.97 11.92 47.50
CA ASP A 237 26.39 11.94 47.89
C ASP A 237 27.26 11.22 46.85
N LEU A 238 26.82 10.04 46.40
CA LEU A 238 27.51 9.30 45.33
C LEU A 238 27.61 10.13 44.04
N LEU A 239 26.50 10.75 43.59
CA LEU A 239 26.48 11.56 42.38
C LEU A 239 27.44 12.76 42.51
N SER A 240 27.44 13.46 43.65
CA SER A 240 28.34 14.58 43.90
C SER A 240 29.81 14.17 43.88
N ARG A 241 30.17 13.04 44.49
CA ARG A 241 31.56 12.52 44.50
C ARG A 241 32.04 12.10 43.11
N LEU A 242 31.17 11.44 42.33
CA LEU A 242 31.48 11.03 40.97
C LEU A 242 31.71 12.25 40.05
N LEU A 243 30.83 13.25 40.12
CA LEU A 243 30.96 14.49 39.35
C LEU A 243 32.21 15.28 39.76
N ALA A 244 32.52 15.36 41.06
CA ALA A 244 33.73 16.02 41.57
C ALA A 244 35.02 15.33 41.10
N ALA A 245 34.98 14.01 40.88
CA ALA A 245 36.09 13.24 40.32
C ALA A 245 36.24 13.38 38.78
N GLY A 246 35.40 14.20 38.13
CA GLY A 246 35.42 14.42 36.68
C GLY A 246 34.78 13.29 35.87
N LEU A 247 33.94 12.45 36.50
CA LEU A 247 33.23 11.34 35.87
C LEU A 247 31.85 11.80 35.37
N SER A 248 31.35 11.19 34.29
CA SER A 248 29.98 11.41 33.84
C SER A 248 29.06 10.43 34.56
N ALA A 249 28.07 10.93 35.30
CA ALA A 249 27.12 10.10 36.04
C ALA A 249 25.69 10.64 35.87
N SER A 250 24.73 9.74 35.64
CA SER A 250 23.31 10.09 35.49
C SER A 250 22.41 8.96 36.01
N GLU A 251 21.30 9.32 36.66
CA GLU A 251 20.31 8.34 37.12
C GLU A 251 19.64 7.65 35.93
N ILE A 252 19.44 6.33 36.06
CA ILE A 252 18.71 5.53 35.10
C ILE A 252 17.49 4.91 35.79
N GLY A 253 16.43 4.61 35.04
CA GLY A 253 15.17 4.08 35.56
C GLY A 253 15.20 2.64 36.06
N LEU A 254 16.34 2.16 36.58
CA LEU A 254 16.49 0.84 37.19
C LEU A 254 16.30 0.95 38.70
N PHE A 255 15.36 0.16 39.23
CA PHE A 255 14.99 0.15 40.64
C PHE A 255 15.19 -1.24 41.23
N GLY A 256 15.73 -1.29 42.45
CA GLY A 256 15.98 -2.52 43.18
C GLY A 256 17.39 -3.09 43.00
N ARG A 257 17.68 -4.12 43.78
CA ARG A 257 19.03 -4.68 43.93
C ARG A 257 19.27 -5.87 43.01
N PHE A 258 19.75 -5.61 41.80
CA PHE A 258 20.22 -6.66 40.90
C PHE A 258 21.69 -7.00 41.17
N HIS A 259 22.11 -8.23 40.87
CA HIS A 259 23.53 -8.65 40.90
C HIS A 259 24.27 -8.36 42.22
N SER A 260 23.60 -8.58 43.35
CA SER A 260 24.14 -8.33 44.70
C SER A 260 24.34 -9.64 45.47
N PRO A 261 25.49 -9.86 46.11
CA PRO A 261 25.72 -11.02 46.97
C PRO A 261 24.71 -11.13 48.13
N GLU A 262 24.10 -10.02 48.55
CA GLU A 262 23.08 -10.01 49.61
C GLU A 262 21.78 -10.71 49.21
N ASN A 263 21.56 -10.96 47.91
CA ASN A 263 20.42 -11.75 47.44
C ASN A 263 20.65 -13.28 47.58
N SER A 264 21.75 -13.74 48.19
CA SER A 264 22.11 -15.18 48.21
C SER A 264 21.03 -16.06 48.84
N MET A 265 20.47 -15.64 49.98
CA MET A 265 19.46 -16.43 50.68
C MET A 265 18.17 -16.59 49.86
N VAL A 266 17.69 -15.51 49.22
CA VAL A 266 16.50 -15.61 48.35
C VAL A 266 16.79 -16.35 47.05
N ALA A 267 18.01 -16.27 46.52
CA ALA A 267 18.40 -17.04 45.34
C ALA A 267 18.37 -18.55 45.63
N GLU A 268 18.85 -18.98 46.81
CA GLU A 268 18.76 -20.38 47.27
C GLU A 268 17.30 -20.83 47.44
N ASP A 269 16.46 -20.01 48.07
CA ASP A 269 15.03 -20.27 48.23
C ASP A 269 14.33 -20.45 46.86
N LEU A 270 14.60 -19.54 45.91
CA LEU A 270 14.04 -19.59 44.56
C LEU A 270 14.52 -20.82 43.79
N ILE A 271 15.80 -21.18 43.89
CA ILE A 271 16.36 -22.38 43.24
C ILE A 271 15.71 -23.64 43.82
N SER A 272 15.60 -23.72 45.14
CA SER A 272 14.94 -24.83 45.84
C SER A 272 13.47 -24.97 45.40
N PHE A 273 12.75 -23.85 45.33
CA PHE A 273 11.37 -23.81 44.85
C PHE A 273 11.25 -24.29 43.40
N CYS A 274 12.10 -23.79 42.48
CA CYS A 274 12.07 -24.22 41.08
C CYS A 274 12.43 -25.69 40.90
N ASN A 275 13.31 -26.24 41.76
CA ASN A 275 13.60 -27.68 41.77
C ASN A 275 12.42 -28.53 42.26
N ALA A 276 11.60 -28.00 43.17
CA ALA A 276 10.41 -28.67 43.70
C ALA A 276 9.15 -28.51 42.81
N HIS A 277 9.12 -27.49 41.94
CA HIS A 277 7.97 -27.17 41.09
C HIS A 277 8.35 -27.14 39.61
N ILE A 278 8.11 -28.25 38.92
CA ILE A 278 8.56 -28.46 37.54
C ILE A 278 8.06 -27.39 36.55
N ASP A 279 6.89 -26.81 36.76
CA ASP A 279 6.31 -25.76 35.90
C ASP A 279 7.08 -24.42 35.92
N PHE A 280 7.98 -24.25 36.91
CA PHE A 280 8.88 -23.10 37.07
C PHE A 280 10.33 -23.45 36.70
N GLY A 281 10.64 -24.73 36.52
CA GLY A 281 11.98 -25.21 36.16
C GLY A 281 12.27 -25.10 34.67
N LEU A 282 13.55 -24.98 34.31
CA LEU A 282 14.03 -25.10 32.93
C LEU A 282 14.93 -26.35 32.83
N ILE A 283 15.03 -26.95 31.63
CA ILE A 283 15.76 -28.22 31.39
C ILE A 283 17.26 -28.14 31.75
N GLN A 284 17.96 -29.29 31.74
CA GLN A 284 19.41 -29.34 31.93
C GLN A 284 20.18 -28.85 30.69
N ALA A 285 21.35 -28.24 30.91
CA ALA A 285 22.21 -27.69 29.84
C ALA A 285 22.67 -28.72 28.79
N THR A 286 22.67 -30.01 29.12
CA THR A 286 23.03 -31.11 28.21
C THR A 286 21.98 -31.42 27.15
N SER A 287 20.78 -30.82 27.24
CA SER A 287 19.63 -31.10 26.35
C SER A 287 19.27 -29.94 25.40
N LEU A 288 20.12 -28.92 25.31
CA LEU A 288 19.89 -27.72 24.51
C LEU A 288 19.79 -28.00 23.00
N ALA A 289 18.88 -27.30 22.32
CA ALA A 289 18.74 -27.26 20.87
C ALA A 289 19.82 -26.39 20.21
N MET A 290 20.27 -25.35 20.90
CA MET A 290 21.36 -24.45 20.48
C MET A 290 22.19 -23.98 21.68
N PRO A 291 23.49 -23.70 21.52
CA PRO A 291 24.33 -23.25 22.63
C PRO A 291 23.94 -21.87 23.16
N ILE A 292 23.99 -21.69 24.49
CA ILE A 292 23.84 -20.41 25.18
C ILE A 292 25.15 -19.95 25.82
N ARG A 293 25.41 -18.65 25.72
CA ARG A 293 26.59 -17.96 26.29
C ARG A 293 26.29 -17.37 27.68
N SER A 294 27.25 -17.47 28.59
CA SER A 294 27.20 -16.82 29.90
C SER A 294 27.53 -15.33 29.80
N ASN A 295 27.12 -14.56 30.81
CA ASN A 295 27.40 -13.12 30.93
C ASN A 295 28.70 -12.80 31.71
N ASP A 296 29.59 -13.78 31.89
CA ASP A 296 30.85 -13.60 32.59
C ASP A 296 31.93 -12.94 31.69
N ALA A 297 33.14 -12.76 32.22
CA ALA A 297 34.24 -12.14 31.48
C ALA A 297 34.69 -12.95 30.25
N THR A 298 34.43 -14.26 30.21
CA THR A 298 34.91 -15.17 29.16
C THR A 298 33.85 -15.46 28.11
N GLY A 299 32.57 -15.17 28.38
CA GLY A 299 31.47 -15.49 27.47
C GLY A 299 31.42 -16.98 27.16
N SER A 300 31.71 -17.81 28.16
CA SER A 300 31.78 -19.26 28.00
C SER A 300 30.41 -19.87 27.70
N LYS A 301 30.40 -21.05 27.05
CA LYS A 301 29.15 -21.80 26.85
C LYS A 301 28.71 -22.39 28.20
N VAL A 302 27.43 -22.30 28.52
CA VAL A 302 26.90 -22.86 29.78
C VAL A 302 26.87 -24.39 29.67
N GLN A 303 27.62 -25.10 30.53
CA GLN A 303 27.78 -26.57 30.45
C GLN A 303 27.31 -27.35 31.70
N ASP A 304 27.46 -26.82 32.91
CA ASP A 304 27.45 -27.64 34.15
C ASP A 304 26.32 -27.33 35.18
N SER A 305 25.18 -26.74 34.77
CA SER A 305 24.11 -26.39 35.74
C SER A 305 22.70 -26.56 35.19
N THR A 306 21.70 -26.72 36.08
CA THR A 306 20.30 -26.53 35.73
C THR A 306 20.09 -25.08 35.29
N LEU A 307 19.42 -24.88 34.15
CA LEU A 307 19.45 -23.58 33.48
C LEU A 307 18.71 -22.49 34.28
N HIS A 308 17.68 -22.82 35.06
CA HIS A 308 17.03 -21.87 35.97
C HIS A 308 17.96 -21.43 37.11
N SER A 309 18.77 -22.35 37.68
CA SER A 309 19.75 -22.01 38.72
C SER A 309 20.83 -21.07 38.18
N HIS A 310 21.26 -21.29 36.94
CA HIS A 310 22.18 -20.38 36.26
C HIS A 310 21.56 -18.98 36.09
N ALA A 311 20.32 -18.91 35.60
CA ALA A 311 19.61 -17.64 35.40
C ALA A 311 19.42 -16.87 36.72
N ILE A 312 18.93 -17.54 37.77
CA ILE A 312 18.70 -16.93 39.09
C ILE A 312 20.02 -16.42 39.66
N THR A 313 21.08 -17.23 39.63
CA THR A 313 22.41 -16.84 40.11
C THR A 313 22.98 -15.66 39.30
N SER A 314 22.84 -15.69 37.97
CA SER A 314 23.38 -14.65 37.11
C SER A 314 22.64 -13.32 37.27
N ILE A 315 21.33 -13.34 37.46
CA ILE A 315 20.49 -12.13 37.56
C ILE A 315 20.55 -11.53 38.98
N LEU A 316 20.53 -12.37 40.03
CA LEU A 316 20.47 -11.88 41.40
C LEU A 316 21.83 -11.65 42.05
N LEU A 317 22.86 -12.44 41.74
CA LEU A 317 24.10 -12.48 42.53
C LEU A 317 25.33 -11.92 41.82
N LYS A 318 25.50 -12.24 40.53
CA LYS A 318 26.77 -11.98 39.81
C LYS A 318 26.67 -10.77 38.89
N PRO A 319 27.55 -9.76 39.00
CA PRO A 319 27.55 -8.62 38.10
C PRO A 319 27.98 -9.05 36.69
N PRO A 320 27.15 -8.84 35.66
CA PRO A 320 27.44 -9.27 34.30
C PRO A 320 28.43 -8.32 33.63
N ARG A 321 29.19 -8.86 32.68
CA ARG A 321 30.17 -8.12 31.87
C ARG A 321 29.74 -8.10 30.41
N TRP A 322 28.72 -7.29 30.11
CA TRP A 322 28.04 -7.30 28.80
C TRP A 322 28.99 -7.06 27.64
N PHE A 323 29.88 -6.07 27.73
CA PHE A 323 30.88 -5.81 26.69
C PHE A 323 31.78 -7.01 26.42
N SER A 324 32.34 -7.63 27.45
CA SER A 324 33.26 -8.76 27.32
C SER A 324 32.55 -10.02 26.83
N ALA A 325 31.40 -10.35 27.43
CA ALA A 325 30.59 -11.50 27.06
C ALA A 325 30.11 -11.41 25.59
N PHE A 326 29.59 -10.26 25.20
CA PHE A 326 29.15 -10.02 23.82
C PHE A 326 30.33 -10.01 22.84
N SER A 327 31.46 -9.38 23.20
CA SER A 327 32.67 -9.39 22.37
C SER A 327 33.23 -10.80 22.18
N ALA A 328 33.17 -11.65 23.21
CA ALA A 328 33.59 -13.04 23.12
C ALA A 328 32.64 -13.90 22.26
N ALA A 329 31.33 -13.67 22.35
CA ALA A 329 30.33 -14.37 21.55
C ALA A 329 30.40 -13.99 20.06
N TYR A 330 30.62 -12.71 19.75
CA TYR A 330 30.78 -12.21 18.38
C TYR A 330 32.19 -12.43 17.80
N GLY A 331 33.21 -12.48 18.65
CA GLY A 331 34.62 -12.36 18.31
C GLY A 331 35.24 -13.57 17.61
N ARG A 332 35.16 -13.59 16.28
CA ARG A 332 36.18 -14.01 15.25
C ARG A 332 35.54 -14.18 13.87
N ASN A 333 34.21 -14.24 13.77
CA ASN A 333 33.48 -14.32 12.50
C ASN A 333 32.85 -12.96 12.13
N LYS A 334 33.52 -12.19 11.26
CA LYS A 334 33.00 -10.89 10.79
C LYS A 334 31.71 -10.99 9.96
N ALA A 335 31.32 -12.20 9.54
CA ALA A 335 30.08 -12.46 8.81
C ALA A 335 28.92 -12.90 9.72
N CYS A 336 29.11 -12.97 11.05
CA CYS A 336 28.06 -13.34 12.00
C CYS A 336 26.92 -12.31 11.99
N GLN A 337 25.69 -12.77 11.74
CA GLN A 337 24.48 -11.95 11.85
C GLN A 337 23.98 -11.91 13.30
N ILE A 338 23.67 -10.73 13.83
CA ILE A 338 23.17 -10.56 15.20
C ILE A 338 21.70 -10.20 15.15
N LEU A 339 20.85 -11.02 15.75
CA LEU A 339 19.41 -10.77 15.87
C LEU A 339 19.09 -10.24 17.28
N ASP A 340 18.75 -8.95 17.40
CA ASP A 340 18.51 -8.28 18.70
C ASP A 340 17.01 -8.26 19.05
N PHE A 341 16.62 -8.98 20.10
CA PHE A 341 15.26 -9.14 20.60
C PHE A 341 15.04 -8.32 21.88
N GLY A 342 14.01 -7.49 21.89
CA GLY A 342 13.66 -6.61 23.00
C GLY A 342 13.23 -5.21 22.54
N PRO A 343 12.58 -4.44 23.43
CA PRO A 343 12.12 -3.09 23.10
C PRO A 343 13.25 -2.05 23.12
N GLU A 344 14.41 -2.36 23.68
CA GLU A 344 15.62 -1.52 23.67
C GLU A 344 16.75 -2.17 22.86
N ARG A 345 17.71 -1.35 22.42
CA ARG A 345 18.88 -1.87 21.69
C ARG A 345 19.89 -2.39 22.70
N SER A 346 20.24 -3.67 22.58
CA SER A 346 21.00 -4.38 23.62
C SER A 346 22.52 -4.40 23.37
N VAL A 347 22.95 -3.96 22.19
CA VAL A 347 24.36 -3.93 21.80
C VAL A 347 25.12 -2.82 22.55
N PRO A 348 26.25 -3.13 23.23
CA PRO A 348 27.10 -2.13 23.88
C PRO A 348 27.52 -1.00 22.91
N PRO A 349 27.35 0.29 23.28
CA PRO A 349 27.62 1.45 22.45
C PRO A 349 29.01 1.47 21.80
N SER A 350 30.08 1.07 22.50
CA SER A 350 31.44 1.07 21.94
C SER A 350 31.65 0.01 20.85
N LEU A 351 30.80 -1.03 20.82
CA LEU A 351 30.79 -2.05 19.78
C LEU A 351 29.88 -1.66 18.61
N ALA A 352 28.83 -0.88 18.86
CA ALA A 352 27.80 -0.56 17.87
C ALA A 352 28.35 -0.01 16.53
N PRO A 353 29.34 0.91 16.47
CA PRO A 353 29.93 1.37 15.19
C PRO A 353 30.65 0.26 14.41
N LYS A 354 31.22 -0.73 15.11
CA LYS A 354 32.05 -1.79 14.50
C LYS A 354 31.21 -2.93 13.90
N ILE A 355 29.95 -3.06 14.30
CA ILE A 355 29.09 -4.20 13.97
C ILE A 355 27.70 -3.79 13.44
N ASN A 356 27.48 -2.49 13.19
CA ASN A 356 26.17 -1.94 12.85
C ASN A 356 25.55 -2.56 11.58
N HIS A 357 26.39 -3.01 10.63
CA HIS A 357 25.97 -3.68 9.40
C HIS A 357 25.54 -5.15 9.62
N SER A 358 25.95 -5.75 10.74
CA SER A 358 25.70 -7.15 11.07
C SER A 358 24.55 -7.33 12.07
N VAL A 359 24.08 -6.24 12.70
CA VAL A 359 22.97 -6.26 13.67
C VAL A 359 21.65 -6.04 12.96
N ILE A 360 20.88 -7.12 12.82
CA ILE A 360 19.49 -7.12 12.40
C ILE A 360 18.66 -7.06 13.68
N ALA A 361 18.27 -5.86 14.13
CA ALA A 361 17.35 -5.78 15.25
C ALA A 361 16.02 -6.44 14.86
N SER A 362 15.48 -7.32 15.71
CA SER A 362 14.13 -7.89 15.57
C SER A 362 13.02 -6.85 15.82
N LYS A 363 13.39 -5.60 16.08
CA LYS A 363 12.49 -4.50 15.71
C LYS A 363 12.32 -4.59 14.21
N THR A 364 11.12 -4.93 13.76
CA THR A 364 10.55 -4.46 12.49
C THR A 364 11.14 -3.10 12.13
N ARG A 365 12.25 -3.14 11.41
CA ARG A 365 12.94 -2.04 10.80
C ARG A 365 13.29 -2.61 9.45
N PRO A 366 12.39 -2.48 8.46
CA PRO A 366 12.92 -2.26 7.13
C PRO A 366 14.04 -1.23 7.26
N GLU A 367 15.13 -1.44 6.53
CA GLU A 367 16.08 -0.39 6.21
C GLU A 367 15.35 0.94 6.11
N ARG A 368 15.98 2.03 6.57
CA ARG A 368 15.52 3.40 6.30
C ARG A 368 15.45 3.62 4.79
N ARG A 369 14.38 3.12 4.18
CA ARG A 369 13.72 3.65 2.99
C ARG A 369 12.79 4.71 3.54
N SER A 370 12.80 5.87 2.92
CA SER A 370 12.03 7.06 3.30
C SER A 370 10.51 6.88 3.06
N GLY A 371 9.92 5.79 3.54
CA GLY A 371 8.50 5.46 3.43
C GLY A 371 7.95 4.91 4.73
N ARG A 372 6.85 5.50 5.21
CA ARG A 372 6.00 4.92 6.25
C ARG A 372 5.41 3.60 5.74
N ASN A 373 5.42 2.54 6.56
CA ASN A 373 4.61 1.35 6.29
C ASN A 373 3.13 1.74 6.45
N TRP A 374 2.35 1.58 5.38
CA TRP A 374 0.93 1.92 5.35
C TRP A 374 0.13 0.98 6.26
N MET A 375 -0.86 1.53 6.96
CA MET A 375 -1.72 0.80 7.87
C MET A 375 -2.93 0.25 7.14
N GLU A 376 -3.51 -0.84 7.62
CA GLU A 376 -4.80 -1.35 7.11
C GLU A 376 -5.95 -0.33 7.27
N SER A 377 -5.82 0.61 8.21
CA SER A 377 -6.78 1.69 8.41
C SER A 377 -6.59 2.88 7.47
N ASP A 378 -5.52 2.90 6.65
CA ASP A 378 -5.27 3.99 5.71
C ASP A 378 -6.20 3.85 4.49
N ILE A 379 -6.76 4.99 4.04
CA ILE A 379 -7.65 5.07 2.88
C ILE A 379 -6.96 5.83 1.76
N ALA A 380 -6.79 5.19 0.60
CA ALA A 380 -6.25 5.79 -0.60
C ALA A 380 -7.31 6.65 -1.29
N VAL A 381 -6.91 7.86 -1.71
CA VAL A 381 -7.66 8.65 -2.69
C VAL A 381 -7.15 8.27 -4.07
N VAL A 382 -8.00 7.61 -4.86
CA VAL A 382 -7.61 7.06 -6.18
C VAL A 382 -8.19 7.87 -7.35
N GLY A 383 -9.14 8.76 -7.08
CA GLY A 383 -9.66 9.70 -8.07
C GLY A 383 -10.25 10.93 -7.39
N MET A 384 -10.24 12.08 -8.07
CA MET A 384 -10.82 13.32 -7.57
C MET A 384 -11.27 14.23 -8.72
N SER A 385 -12.20 15.13 -8.43
CA SER A 385 -12.65 16.15 -9.36
C SER A 385 -13.20 17.36 -8.60
N CYS A 386 -13.09 18.54 -9.21
CA CYS A 386 -13.74 19.73 -8.67
C CYS A 386 -14.14 20.71 -9.76
N LYS A 387 -15.17 21.49 -9.44
CA LYS A 387 -15.58 22.71 -10.14
C LYS A 387 -15.85 23.79 -9.09
N VAL A 388 -15.17 24.92 -9.20
CA VAL A 388 -15.26 26.07 -8.29
C VAL A 388 -15.31 27.37 -9.09
N SER A 389 -15.60 28.50 -8.45
CA SER A 389 -15.54 29.81 -9.10
C SER A 389 -14.18 30.01 -9.77
N GLY A 390 -14.17 30.33 -11.07
CA GLY A 390 -12.95 30.53 -11.87
C GLY A 390 -12.21 29.25 -12.30
N ALA A 391 -12.70 28.04 -12.00
CA ALA A 391 -12.07 26.79 -12.44
C ALA A 391 -13.06 25.64 -12.65
N ASN A 392 -13.02 25.01 -13.83
CA ASN A 392 -13.91 23.91 -14.20
C ASN A 392 -13.29 22.51 -14.05
N ASN A 393 -12.01 22.42 -13.68
CA ASN A 393 -11.26 21.18 -13.51
C ASN A 393 -10.07 21.36 -12.56
N LEU A 394 -9.37 20.26 -12.25
CA LEU A 394 -8.25 20.24 -11.31
C LEU A 394 -7.05 21.11 -11.75
N ASP A 395 -6.76 21.16 -13.05
CA ASP A 395 -5.62 21.93 -13.57
C ASP A 395 -5.90 23.43 -13.51
N GLU A 396 -7.10 23.86 -13.90
CA GLU A 396 -7.54 25.26 -13.73
C GLU A 396 -7.60 25.65 -12.26
N PHE A 397 -8.03 24.74 -11.38
CA PHE A 397 -8.03 25.01 -9.94
C PHE A 397 -6.61 25.14 -9.38
N TRP A 398 -5.66 24.36 -9.90
CA TRP A 398 -4.24 24.50 -9.55
C TRP A 398 -3.64 25.81 -10.05
N ASP A 399 -3.96 26.22 -11.27
CA ASP A 399 -3.56 27.50 -11.85
C ASP A 399 -4.08 28.66 -10.97
N LEU A 400 -5.34 28.56 -10.52
CA LEU A 400 -5.97 29.52 -9.62
C LEU A 400 -5.33 29.56 -8.22
N LEU A 401 -5.09 28.39 -7.61
CA LEU A 401 -4.38 28.27 -6.32
C LEU A 401 -3.00 28.92 -6.41
N SER A 402 -2.28 28.70 -7.51
CA SER A 402 -0.93 29.24 -7.72
C SER A 402 -0.93 30.75 -7.90
N ALA A 403 -1.98 31.32 -8.52
CA ALA A 403 -2.14 32.76 -8.70
C ALA A 403 -2.50 33.49 -7.39
N GLY A 404 -3.22 32.83 -6.47
CA GLY A 404 -3.57 33.42 -5.17
C GLY A 404 -4.56 34.60 -5.24
N GLN A 405 -5.33 34.71 -6.33
CA GLN A 405 -6.28 35.82 -6.55
C GLN A 405 -7.72 35.41 -6.22
N SER A 406 -8.35 36.16 -5.31
CA SER A 406 -9.74 35.93 -4.90
C SER A 406 -10.72 36.03 -6.08
N GLN A 407 -11.68 35.11 -6.15
CA GLN A 407 -12.68 35.00 -7.21
C GLN A 407 -14.03 35.63 -6.83
N HIS A 408 -14.08 36.41 -5.74
CA HIS A 408 -15.31 37.08 -5.34
C HIS A 408 -15.69 38.16 -6.36
N GLN A 409 -16.99 38.32 -6.57
CA GLN A 409 -17.56 39.36 -7.41
C GLN A 409 -18.78 39.98 -6.74
N GLU A 410 -19.06 41.23 -7.07
CA GLU A 410 -20.28 41.93 -6.67
C GLU A 410 -21.48 41.35 -7.46
N ILE A 411 -22.58 41.09 -6.76
CA ILE A 411 -23.83 40.60 -7.37
C ILE A 411 -24.59 41.81 -7.92
N SER A 412 -24.75 41.86 -9.25
CA SER A 412 -25.50 42.90 -9.97
C SER A 412 -26.86 42.39 -10.48
N SER A 413 -27.75 43.27 -10.94
CA SER A 413 -29.12 42.92 -11.40
C SER A 413 -29.15 41.94 -12.59
N GLY A 414 -28.07 41.83 -13.38
CA GLY A 414 -27.90 40.81 -14.42
C GLY A 414 -27.36 39.46 -13.93
N THR A 415 -27.11 39.30 -12.63
CA THR A 415 -26.65 38.05 -12.03
C THR A 415 -27.81 37.06 -11.90
N ARG A 416 -27.51 35.75 -11.84
CA ARG A 416 -28.45 34.61 -11.80
C ARG A 416 -29.73 34.81 -10.97
N PHE A 417 -29.65 35.55 -9.86
CA PHE A 417 -30.79 35.89 -9.00
C PHE A 417 -30.71 37.37 -8.62
N SER A 418 -31.88 38.02 -8.56
CA SER A 418 -32.01 39.46 -8.32
C SER A 418 -32.30 39.75 -6.84
N PHE A 419 -31.71 40.83 -6.34
CA PHE A 419 -32.06 41.44 -5.05
C PHE A 419 -33.16 42.52 -5.19
N GLU A 420 -33.54 42.86 -6.44
CA GLU A 420 -34.47 43.95 -6.78
C GLU A 420 -35.91 43.43 -7.06
N ASP A 421 -36.07 42.21 -7.58
CA ASP A 421 -37.35 41.68 -8.10
C ASP A 421 -38.28 41.01 -7.07
N GLY A 422 -38.00 41.13 -5.76
CA GLY A 422 -38.82 40.49 -4.72
C GLY A 422 -39.00 41.35 -3.47
N PRO A 423 -40.24 41.68 -3.03
CA PRO A 423 -40.45 42.35 -1.76
C PRO A 423 -40.47 41.28 -0.66
N PHE A 424 -39.34 40.94 -0.03
CA PHE A 424 -39.41 40.09 1.17
C PHE A 424 -38.47 40.57 2.28
N ARG A 425 -39.12 41.07 3.34
CA ARG A 425 -38.60 41.69 4.58
C ARG A 425 -38.08 43.11 4.42
N SER A 426 -39.00 44.06 4.22
CA SER A 426 -38.77 45.47 4.56
C SER A 426 -38.47 45.57 6.06
N SER A 427 -37.20 45.65 6.45
CA SER A 427 -36.86 46.14 7.79
C SER A 427 -36.77 47.66 7.72
N ALA A 428 -37.17 48.36 8.79
CA ALA A 428 -37.00 49.81 8.91
C ALA A 428 -35.52 50.26 8.82
N ASN A 429 -34.58 49.30 8.87
CA ASN A 429 -33.14 49.49 8.80
C ASN A 429 -32.50 48.83 7.55
N ALA A 430 -33.28 48.46 6.53
CA ALA A 430 -32.73 47.88 5.32
C ALA A 430 -31.88 48.92 4.59
N ASN A 431 -30.55 48.79 4.69
CA ASN A 431 -29.63 49.63 3.94
C ASN A 431 -29.80 49.30 2.44
N MET A 432 -30.61 50.10 1.75
CA MET A 432 -30.89 49.97 0.31
C MET A 432 -29.61 50.03 -0.55
N ASN A 433 -28.50 50.54 -0.01
CA ASN A 433 -27.22 50.63 -0.69
C ASN A 433 -26.24 49.50 -0.32
N ARG A 434 -26.68 48.43 0.36
CA ARG A 434 -25.80 47.29 0.68
C ARG A 434 -25.41 46.54 -0.58
N LYS A 435 -24.10 46.44 -0.83
CA LYS A 435 -23.52 45.56 -1.85
C LYS A 435 -23.52 44.11 -1.39
N TRP A 436 -23.74 43.19 -2.33
CA TRP A 436 -23.70 41.76 -2.10
C TRP A 436 -22.56 41.13 -2.89
N PHE A 437 -21.90 40.13 -2.33
CA PHE A 437 -20.75 39.48 -2.96
C PHE A 437 -20.90 37.96 -2.92
N ALA A 438 -20.42 37.30 -3.97
CA ALA A 438 -20.37 35.84 -4.06
C ALA A 438 -19.21 35.38 -4.94
N ASN A 439 -18.87 34.09 -4.82
CA ASN A 439 -18.03 33.38 -5.77
C ASN A 439 -18.95 32.40 -6.52
N LEU A 440 -19.18 32.62 -7.82
CA LEU A 440 -20.17 31.86 -8.59
C LEU A 440 -19.48 30.97 -9.62
N VAL A 441 -19.96 29.73 -9.77
CA VAL A 441 -19.47 28.86 -10.84
C VAL A 441 -20.06 29.26 -12.19
N ASP A 442 -19.25 29.16 -13.24
CA ASP A 442 -19.70 29.35 -14.61
C ASP A 442 -20.59 28.18 -15.07
N GLY A 443 -21.57 28.47 -15.93
CA GLY A 443 -22.41 27.42 -16.54
C GLY A 443 -23.17 26.56 -15.52
N HIS A 444 -23.66 27.16 -14.44
CA HIS A 444 -24.42 26.48 -13.38
C HIS A 444 -25.67 25.73 -13.86
N ASP A 445 -26.21 26.08 -15.02
CA ASP A 445 -27.36 25.48 -15.67
C ASP A 445 -26.96 24.43 -16.72
N GLN A 446 -25.68 24.32 -17.07
CA GLN A 446 -25.17 23.41 -18.09
C GLN A 446 -25.06 21.96 -17.57
N PHE A 447 -25.66 21.03 -18.32
CA PHE A 447 -25.63 19.60 -18.01
C PHE A 447 -25.86 18.75 -19.27
N ASP A 448 -25.00 17.76 -19.50
CA ASP A 448 -25.19 16.78 -20.58
C ASP A 448 -26.22 15.72 -20.18
N HIS A 449 -27.50 16.06 -20.28
CA HIS A 449 -28.57 15.18 -19.86
C HIS A 449 -28.61 13.86 -20.65
N ARG A 450 -28.17 13.84 -21.92
CA ARG A 450 -28.16 12.63 -22.75
C ARG A 450 -27.08 11.65 -22.27
N PHE A 451 -25.90 12.16 -21.94
CA PHE A 451 -24.82 11.37 -21.35
C PHE A 451 -25.29 10.60 -20.11
N PHE A 452 -26.03 11.26 -19.23
CA PHE A 452 -26.54 10.67 -17.99
C PHE A 452 -27.89 9.94 -18.13
N ASN A 453 -28.32 9.63 -19.36
CA ASN A 453 -29.59 8.95 -19.67
C ASN A 453 -30.82 9.65 -19.08
N LYS A 454 -30.85 10.99 -19.11
CA LYS A 454 -31.92 11.84 -18.59
C LYS A 454 -32.68 12.52 -19.73
N SER A 455 -34.00 12.67 -19.57
CA SER A 455 -34.80 13.46 -20.51
C SER A 455 -34.57 14.96 -20.29
N ALA A 456 -34.80 15.78 -21.32
CA ALA A 456 -34.72 17.24 -21.17
C ALA A 456 -35.72 17.75 -20.12
N ARG A 457 -36.91 17.15 -20.05
CA ARG A 457 -37.95 17.45 -19.06
C ARG A 457 -37.50 17.14 -17.64
N GLU A 458 -36.87 15.98 -17.41
CA GLU A 458 -36.31 15.63 -16.10
C GLU A 458 -35.19 16.59 -15.71
N SER A 459 -34.24 16.84 -16.63
CA SER A 459 -33.09 17.71 -16.38
C SER A 459 -33.49 19.14 -16.02
N ALA A 460 -34.56 19.66 -16.61
CA ALA A 460 -35.05 21.01 -16.33
C ALA A 460 -35.62 21.15 -14.91
N SER A 461 -36.13 20.06 -14.31
CA SER A 461 -36.64 20.05 -12.92
C SER A 461 -35.60 19.61 -11.90
N MET A 462 -34.38 19.28 -12.32
CA MET A 462 -33.29 18.87 -11.43
C MET A 462 -32.55 20.07 -10.86
N ASP A 463 -32.40 20.08 -9.53
CA ASP A 463 -31.50 20.98 -8.83
C ASP A 463 -30.10 20.93 -9.50
N PRO A 464 -29.53 22.08 -9.91
CA PRO A 464 -28.15 22.19 -10.37
C PRO A 464 -27.13 21.39 -9.55
N GLN A 465 -27.32 21.28 -8.23
CA GLN A 465 -26.45 20.50 -7.35
C GLN A 465 -26.42 19.01 -7.76
N GLN A 466 -27.55 18.40 -8.11
CA GLN A 466 -27.58 17.01 -8.58
C GLN A 466 -26.85 16.86 -9.92
N ARG A 467 -27.06 17.82 -10.83
CA ARG A 467 -26.49 17.83 -12.18
C ARG A 467 -24.97 17.96 -12.16
N HIS A 468 -24.44 18.92 -11.41
CA HIS A 468 -22.99 19.12 -11.30
C HIS A 468 -22.32 18.04 -10.47
N PHE A 469 -22.97 17.51 -9.43
CA PHE A 469 -22.41 16.39 -8.67
C PHE A 469 -22.32 15.11 -9.52
N LEU A 470 -23.29 14.81 -10.38
CA LEU A 470 -23.18 13.69 -11.34
C LEU A 470 -21.97 13.84 -12.28
N GLN A 471 -21.72 15.05 -12.78
CA GLN A 471 -20.56 15.33 -13.63
C GLN A 471 -19.23 15.17 -12.87
N ALA A 472 -19.14 15.74 -11.67
CA ALA A 472 -17.96 15.60 -10.81
C ALA A 472 -17.72 14.13 -10.40
N ALA A 473 -18.78 13.41 -10.03
CA ALA A 473 -18.73 11.98 -9.71
C ALA A 473 -18.14 11.17 -10.89
N TYR A 474 -18.62 11.41 -12.11
CA TYR A 474 -18.09 10.75 -13.29
C TYR A 474 -16.61 11.00 -13.50
N GLN A 475 -16.15 12.25 -13.40
CA GLN A 475 -14.74 12.60 -13.58
C GLN A 475 -13.84 11.95 -12.51
N ALA A 476 -14.28 11.92 -11.24
CA ALA A 476 -13.52 11.28 -10.16
C ALA A 476 -13.45 9.75 -10.35
N VAL A 477 -14.54 9.13 -10.79
CA VAL A 477 -14.61 7.69 -11.09
C VAL A 477 -13.76 7.34 -12.31
N GLU A 478 -13.79 8.16 -13.36
CA GLU A 478 -12.96 7.99 -14.56
C GLU A 478 -11.47 8.06 -14.20
N GLN A 479 -11.05 9.08 -13.43
CA GLN A 479 -9.67 9.22 -12.98
C GLN A 479 -9.17 8.02 -12.15
N SER A 480 -10.08 7.35 -11.43
CA SER A 480 -9.76 6.17 -10.61
C SER A 480 -9.49 4.88 -11.40
N GLY A 481 -9.71 4.87 -12.72
CA GLY A 481 -9.57 3.66 -13.54
C GLY A 481 -10.71 2.66 -13.42
N TYR A 482 -11.83 3.05 -12.82
CA TYR A 482 -13.00 2.20 -12.56
C TYR A 482 -13.50 1.42 -13.79
N PHE A 483 -13.38 2.01 -14.99
CA PHE A 483 -13.85 1.42 -16.24
C PHE A 483 -12.91 0.37 -16.85
N GLN A 484 -11.74 0.12 -16.26
CA GLN A 484 -10.78 -0.87 -16.75
C GLN A 484 -11.26 -2.32 -16.53
N SER A 485 -12.07 -2.58 -15.49
CA SER A 485 -12.51 -3.93 -15.14
C SER A 485 -13.51 -4.48 -16.18
N THR A 486 -13.05 -5.47 -16.96
CA THR A 486 -13.82 -6.13 -18.02
C THR A 486 -14.43 -7.47 -17.59
N ASP A 487 -14.11 -7.95 -16.39
CA ASP A 487 -14.92 -9.01 -15.77
C ASP A 487 -16.27 -8.38 -15.42
N SER A 488 -17.33 -9.02 -15.89
CA SER A 488 -18.69 -8.51 -15.90
C SER A 488 -19.12 -8.01 -14.51
N LYS A 489 -18.98 -6.68 -14.33
CA LYS A 489 -19.26 -5.84 -13.16
C LYS A 489 -18.02 -5.64 -12.26
N PRO A 490 -17.37 -4.45 -12.27
CA PRO A 490 -16.65 -3.97 -11.08
C PRO A 490 -17.49 -4.22 -9.82
N GLY A 491 -16.82 -4.50 -8.70
CA GLY A 491 -17.48 -4.74 -7.41
C GLY A 491 -18.61 -3.75 -7.22
N LYS A 492 -19.86 -4.24 -7.17
CA LYS A 492 -21.03 -3.35 -7.14
C LYS A 492 -21.19 -2.68 -5.78
N ASN A 493 -20.52 -3.20 -4.77
CA ASN A 493 -20.58 -2.70 -3.41
C ASN A 493 -19.74 -1.43 -3.22
N ILE A 494 -20.13 -0.36 -3.93
CA ILE A 494 -19.53 0.97 -3.86
C ILE A 494 -20.50 1.90 -3.14
N GLY A 495 -20.03 2.60 -2.12
CA GLY A 495 -20.82 3.61 -1.39
C GLY A 495 -20.80 4.98 -2.07
N CYS A 496 -21.82 5.80 -1.83
CA CYS A 496 -21.92 7.19 -2.28
C CYS A 496 -22.36 8.10 -1.13
N PHE A 497 -21.48 8.99 -0.68
CA PHE A 497 -21.68 9.87 0.47
C PHE A 497 -21.54 11.33 0.05
N VAL A 498 -22.61 12.11 0.17
CA VAL A 498 -22.64 13.47 -0.39
C VAL A 498 -23.06 14.48 0.65
N GLY A 499 -22.24 15.50 0.88
CA GLY A 499 -22.56 16.64 1.73
C GLY A 499 -23.38 17.71 0.98
N VAL A 500 -24.59 18.00 1.47
CA VAL A 500 -25.50 19.01 0.89
C VAL A 500 -26.28 19.67 2.03
N CYS A 501 -26.32 21.00 2.08
CA CYS A 501 -27.01 21.70 3.19
C CYS A 501 -28.24 22.52 2.79
N LEU A 502 -28.31 23.05 1.55
CA LEU A 502 -29.41 23.92 1.09
C LEU A 502 -30.08 23.37 -0.17
N GLY A 503 -31.34 23.73 -0.38
CA GLY A 503 -32.19 23.31 -1.52
C GLY A 503 -32.87 24.52 -2.19
N ASP A 504 -32.08 25.52 -2.59
CA ASP A 504 -32.62 26.79 -3.09
C ASP A 504 -33.49 26.63 -4.36
N TYR A 505 -33.25 25.58 -5.12
CA TYR A 505 -33.95 25.32 -6.38
C TYR A 505 -35.43 24.96 -6.18
N ASP A 506 -35.83 24.56 -4.96
CA ASP A 506 -37.24 24.33 -4.61
C ASP A 506 -38.13 25.54 -4.92
N ASN A 507 -37.64 26.76 -4.66
CA ASN A 507 -38.36 28.00 -4.96
C ASN A 507 -38.54 28.21 -6.48
N ASN A 508 -37.54 27.85 -7.27
CA ASN A 508 -37.60 27.95 -8.73
C ASN A 508 -38.60 26.92 -9.29
N VAL A 509 -38.50 25.66 -8.85
CA VAL A 509 -39.40 24.59 -9.31
C VAL A 509 -40.84 24.82 -8.86
N ALA A 510 -41.07 25.42 -7.69
CA ALA A 510 -42.41 25.76 -7.21
C ALA A 510 -43.16 26.76 -8.11
N SER A 511 -42.45 27.49 -8.98
CA SER A 511 -43.04 28.40 -9.97
C SER A 511 -43.59 27.67 -11.22
N HIS A 512 -43.45 26.34 -11.29
CA HIS A 512 -43.92 25.50 -12.39
C HIS A 512 -44.91 24.43 -11.89
N ALA A 513 -45.72 23.90 -12.81
CA ALA A 513 -46.66 22.82 -12.48
C ALA A 513 -45.92 21.56 -11.99
N ALA A 514 -46.37 21.03 -10.84
CA ALA A 514 -45.84 19.81 -10.27
C ALA A 514 -45.89 18.65 -11.27
N ASN A 515 -44.82 17.85 -11.29
CA ASN A 515 -44.73 16.67 -12.15
C ASN A 515 -43.82 15.62 -11.49
N ALA A 516 -43.71 14.42 -12.06
CA ALA A 516 -42.93 13.33 -11.47
C ALA A 516 -41.44 13.68 -11.20
N PHE A 517 -40.89 14.65 -11.94
CA PHE A 517 -39.49 15.06 -11.81
C PHE A 517 -39.27 16.20 -10.82
N THR A 518 -40.30 16.91 -10.36
CA THR A 518 -40.11 17.99 -9.37
C THR A 518 -39.69 17.42 -8.01
N ALA A 519 -40.29 16.30 -7.58
CA ALA A 519 -39.87 15.63 -6.34
C ALA A 519 -38.48 14.98 -6.46
N THR A 520 -38.29 14.15 -7.48
CA THR A 520 -37.03 13.41 -7.68
C THR A 520 -35.86 14.30 -8.11
N GLY A 521 -36.14 15.51 -8.60
CA GLY A 521 -35.16 16.51 -9.00
C GLY A 521 -34.63 17.38 -7.86
N ASN A 522 -35.33 17.45 -6.72
CA ASN A 522 -34.99 18.39 -5.64
C ASN A 522 -34.81 17.75 -4.27
N LEU A 523 -35.44 16.60 -4.00
CA LEU A 523 -35.17 15.85 -2.78
C LEU A 523 -33.68 15.50 -2.68
N GLN A 524 -32.99 16.02 -1.67
CA GLN A 524 -31.53 15.93 -1.52
C GLN A 524 -31.01 14.48 -1.48
N GLY A 525 -31.82 13.54 -0.97
CA GLY A 525 -31.49 12.10 -0.98
C GLY A 525 -31.30 11.51 -2.38
N PHE A 526 -31.87 12.12 -3.42
CA PHE A 526 -31.68 11.66 -4.80
C PHE A 526 -30.32 12.02 -5.37
N ILE A 527 -29.52 12.87 -4.72
CA ILE A 527 -28.17 13.22 -5.22
C ILE A 527 -27.26 11.99 -5.18
N SER A 528 -27.09 11.38 -4.00
CA SER A 528 -26.36 10.12 -3.85
C SER A 528 -27.05 8.98 -4.60
N GLY A 529 -28.37 8.89 -4.50
CA GLY A 529 -29.16 7.84 -5.18
C GLY A 529 -29.02 7.84 -6.70
N LYS A 530 -29.05 9.00 -7.37
CA LYS A 530 -28.90 9.08 -8.83
C LYS A 530 -27.49 8.74 -9.30
N VAL A 531 -26.46 9.09 -8.52
CA VAL A 531 -25.09 8.68 -8.79
C VAL A 531 -24.97 7.16 -8.72
N SER A 532 -25.40 6.56 -7.61
CA SER A 532 -25.37 5.09 -7.45
C SER A 532 -26.20 4.39 -8.54
N HIS A 533 -27.36 4.94 -8.89
CA HIS A 533 -28.20 4.40 -9.96
C HIS A 533 -27.52 4.45 -11.34
N PHE A 534 -26.83 5.55 -11.67
CA PHE A 534 -26.14 5.70 -12.95
C PHE A 534 -25.03 4.66 -13.13
N PHE A 535 -24.22 4.42 -12.09
CA PHE A 535 -23.15 3.41 -12.14
C PHE A 535 -23.62 1.99 -11.81
N GLY A 536 -24.85 1.81 -11.33
CA GLY A 536 -25.38 0.51 -10.89
C GLY A 536 -24.75 0.00 -9.58
N TRP A 537 -24.34 0.91 -8.69
CA TRP A 537 -23.78 0.63 -7.37
C TRP A 537 -24.88 0.21 -6.38
N THR A 538 -24.50 -0.68 -5.46
CA THR A 538 -25.37 -1.29 -4.46
C THR A 538 -24.91 -1.04 -3.02
N GLY A 539 -23.82 -0.30 -2.81
CA GLY A 539 -23.37 0.09 -1.48
C GLY A 539 -24.20 1.23 -0.88
N PRO A 540 -23.87 1.69 0.34
CA PRO A 540 -24.64 2.74 1.03
C PRO A 540 -24.70 4.04 0.23
N GLY A 541 -25.90 4.63 0.11
CA GLY A 541 -26.11 5.93 -0.53
C GLY A 541 -26.67 6.94 0.46
N LEU A 542 -25.85 7.87 0.95
CA LEU A 542 -26.22 8.83 1.99
C LEU A 542 -26.02 10.28 1.52
N THR A 543 -27.01 11.12 1.80
CA THR A 543 -26.86 12.57 1.74
C THR A 543 -26.81 13.13 3.15
N ILE A 544 -25.76 13.87 3.48
CA ILE A 544 -25.41 14.30 4.83
C ILE A 544 -25.50 15.83 4.93
N ASN A 545 -26.11 16.32 6.01
CA ASN A 545 -26.18 17.74 6.32
C ASN A 545 -25.71 18.00 7.76
N THR A 546 -24.48 18.47 7.88
CA THR A 546 -23.90 19.04 9.12
C THR A 546 -23.51 20.50 8.88
N ALA A 547 -24.32 21.22 8.10
CA ALA A 547 -24.02 22.56 7.60
C ALA A 547 -22.66 22.60 6.86
N CYS A 548 -21.77 23.51 7.24
CA CYS A 548 -20.50 23.76 6.57
C CYS A 548 -19.50 22.59 6.60
N SER A 549 -19.65 21.61 7.50
CA SER A 549 -18.76 20.43 7.59
C SER A 549 -19.20 19.22 6.76
N SER A 550 -20.35 19.31 6.08
CA SER A 550 -21.05 18.15 5.50
C SER A 550 -20.17 17.29 4.59
N SER A 551 -19.40 17.87 3.68
CA SER A 551 -18.54 17.07 2.77
C SER A 551 -17.39 16.37 3.47
N LEU A 552 -16.79 16.95 4.52
CA LEU A 552 -15.75 16.25 5.28
C LEU A 552 -16.34 15.17 6.19
N VAL A 553 -17.55 15.37 6.71
CA VAL A 553 -18.31 14.31 7.39
C VAL A 553 -18.71 13.20 6.43
N ALA A 554 -19.05 13.52 5.17
CA ALA A 554 -19.28 12.52 4.13
C ALA A 554 -18.02 11.70 3.81
N VAL A 555 -16.85 12.35 3.72
CA VAL A 555 -15.56 11.64 3.62
C VAL A 555 -15.30 10.78 4.86
N HIS A 556 -15.58 11.27 6.07
CA HIS A 556 -15.47 10.47 7.29
C HIS A 556 -16.34 9.21 7.24
N GLN A 557 -17.63 9.34 6.89
CA GLN A 557 -18.55 8.21 6.80
C GLN A 557 -18.14 7.22 5.71
N ALA A 558 -17.66 7.72 4.57
CA ALA A 558 -17.12 6.89 3.51
C ALA A 558 -15.90 6.07 3.98
N CYS A 559 -14.94 6.71 4.67
CA CYS A 559 -13.81 6.01 5.26
C CYS A 559 -14.27 4.96 6.28
N GLN A 560 -15.21 5.28 7.18
CA GLN A 560 -15.72 4.30 8.15
C GLN A 560 -16.40 3.11 7.45
N SER A 561 -17.22 3.36 6.44
CA SER A 561 -17.95 2.32 5.70
C SER A 561 -16.99 1.34 5.00
N ILE A 562 -15.89 1.86 4.42
CA ILE A 562 -14.83 1.03 3.84
C ILE A 562 -14.11 0.19 4.91
N LEU A 563 -13.75 0.81 6.03
CA LEU A 563 -13.01 0.14 7.10
C LEU A 563 -13.83 -0.95 7.81
N LEU A 564 -15.14 -0.74 7.93
CA LEU A 564 -16.09 -1.72 8.47
C LEU A 564 -16.47 -2.82 7.46
N GLY A 565 -16.07 -2.66 6.18
CA GLY A 565 -16.42 -3.60 5.10
C GLY A 565 -17.86 -3.48 4.60
N GLU A 566 -18.57 -2.38 4.91
CA GLU A 566 -19.91 -2.10 4.36
C GLU A 566 -19.85 -1.83 2.85
N CYS A 567 -18.74 -1.26 2.37
CA CYS A 567 -18.44 -1.11 0.96
C CYS A 567 -16.95 -1.37 0.67
N GLU A 568 -16.63 -1.75 -0.57
CA GLU A 568 -15.25 -2.02 -1.00
C GLU A 568 -14.51 -0.73 -1.40
N ALA A 569 -15.27 0.23 -1.90
CA ALA A 569 -14.83 1.57 -2.26
C ALA A 569 -15.99 2.55 -2.02
N ALA A 570 -15.69 3.84 -2.04
CA ALA A 570 -16.72 4.87 -1.90
C ALA A 570 -16.40 6.12 -2.69
N LEU A 571 -17.44 6.72 -3.29
CA LEU A 571 -17.42 8.10 -3.72
C LEU A 571 -17.87 9.00 -2.56
N ALA A 572 -17.08 10.01 -2.22
CA ALA A 572 -17.42 11.00 -1.20
C ALA A 572 -17.23 12.42 -1.71
N GLY A 573 -18.08 13.36 -1.30
CA GLY A 573 -17.93 14.75 -1.75
C GLY A 573 -19.01 15.69 -1.27
N GLY A 574 -19.23 16.76 -2.01
CA GLY A 574 -20.30 17.72 -1.76
C GLY A 574 -20.62 18.60 -2.95
N SER A 575 -21.80 19.22 -2.91
CA SER A 575 -22.25 20.19 -3.92
C SER A 575 -22.95 21.34 -3.23
N HIS A 576 -22.63 22.56 -3.66
CA HIS A 576 -23.29 23.80 -3.25
C HIS A 576 -23.42 24.74 -4.44
N ILE A 577 -24.65 24.96 -4.89
CA ILE A 577 -25.01 25.88 -5.98
C ILE A 577 -26.17 26.74 -5.51
N MET A 578 -26.03 28.05 -5.63
CA MET A 578 -27.01 29.04 -5.22
C MET A 578 -27.97 29.37 -6.36
N SER A 579 -29.27 29.38 -6.06
CA SER A 579 -30.30 29.77 -7.03
C SER A 579 -31.32 30.76 -6.44
N SER A 580 -31.06 31.27 -5.23
CA SER A 580 -31.90 32.25 -4.55
C SER A 580 -31.07 33.25 -3.74
N ALA A 581 -31.55 34.50 -3.69
CA ALA A 581 -30.98 35.57 -2.86
C ALA A 581 -31.34 35.44 -1.37
N GLN A 582 -32.32 34.60 -1.00
CA GLN A 582 -32.92 34.60 0.34
C GLN A 582 -31.91 34.33 1.47
N TRP A 583 -31.01 33.37 1.27
CA TRP A 583 -30.00 33.03 2.29
C TRP A 583 -28.96 34.12 2.51
N PHE A 584 -28.70 34.99 1.53
CA PHE A 584 -27.82 36.14 1.73
C PHE A 584 -28.37 37.08 2.81
N GLN A 585 -29.68 37.35 2.80
CA GLN A 585 -30.33 38.19 3.80
C GLN A 585 -30.33 37.54 5.19
N ASN A 586 -30.68 36.26 5.28
CA ASN A 586 -30.69 35.52 6.55
C ASN A 586 -29.29 35.48 7.19
N LEU A 587 -28.26 35.17 6.39
CA LEU A 587 -26.88 35.10 6.86
C LEU A 587 -26.32 36.49 7.20
N ALA A 588 -26.70 37.54 6.46
CA ALA A 588 -26.36 38.92 6.81
C ALA A 588 -27.02 39.37 8.12
N ALA A 589 -28.27 38.96 8.38
CA ALA A 589 -28.94 39.25 9.65
C ALA A 589 -28.26 38.57 10.85
N GLY A 590 -27.60 37.43 10.63
CA GLY A 590 -26.74 36.78 11.62
C GLY A 590 -25.29 37.30 11.66
N SER A 591 -24.96 38.37 10.92
CA SER A 591 -23.61 38.93 10.81
C SER A 591 -22.54 37.92 10.35
N PHE A 592 -22.94 36.89 9.58
CA PHE A 592 -22.02 35.89 9.05
C PHE A 592 -21.25 36.38 7.81
N LEU A 593 -21.88 37.26 7.02
CA LEU A 593 -21.36 37.66 5.72
C LEU A 593 -20.48 38.90 5.80
N SER A 594 -19.35 38.85 5.10
CA SER A 594 -18.48 40.01 4.92
C SER A 594 -19.21 41.14 4.18
N PRO A 595 -19.22 42.37 4.72
CA PRO A 595 -19.72 43.53 3.99
C PRO A 595 -18.73 44.06 2.93
N THR A 596 -17.46 43.65 2.97
CA THR A 596 -16.41 44.18 2.09
C THR A 596 -16.05 43.27 0.92
N GLY A 597 -16.55 42.03 0.89
CA GLY A 597 -16.35 41.11 -0.23
C GLY A 597 -15.87 39.74 0.21
N GLN A 598 -14.65 39.39 -0.15
CA GLN A 598 -14.00 38.10 0.08
C GLN A 598 -13.84 37.72 1.56
N CYS A 599 -13.73 36.40 1.81
CA CYS A 599 -13.22 35.89 3.09
C CYS A 599 -11.76 36.36 3.26
N LYS A 600 -11.37 36.77 4.46
CA LYS A 600 -10.00 37.22 4.76
C LYS A 600 -9.41 36.45 5.95
N PRO A 601 -9.12 35.13 5.78
CA PRO A 601 -8.75 34.26 6.88
C PRO A 601 -7.48 34.73 7.59
N PHE A 602 -7.55 34.90 8.90
CA PHE A 602 -6.46 35.32 9.79
C PHE A 602 -5.91 36.73 9.53
N ASP A 603 -6.57 37.51 8.66
CA ASP A 603 -6.18 38.90 8.35
C ASP A 603 -6.79 39.90 9.35
N ALA A 604 -6.11 41.01 9.59
CA ALA A 604 -6.58 42.08 10.48
C ALA A 604 -7.92 42.69 10.04
N LYS A 605 -8.26 42.60 8.75
CA LYS A 605 -9.51 43.10 8.16
C LYS A 605 -10.59 42.01 8.07
N ALA A 606 -10.43 40.87 8.73
CA ALA A 606 -11.43 39.79 8.81
C ALA A 606 -12.79 40.29 9.35
N ASP A 607 -13.84 40.21 8.54
CA ASP A 607 -15.15 40.83 8.81
C ASP A 607 -16.35 39.94 8.44
N GLY A 608 -16.13 38.62 8.27
CA GLY A 608 -17.13 37.64 7.84
C GLY A 608 -16.68 36.86 6.60
N TYR A 609 -17.53 35.92 6.15
CA TYR A 609 -17.24 35.13 4.94
C TYR A 609 -18.03 35.61 3.72
N CYS A 610 -17.48 35.33 2.54
CA CYS A 610 -18.16 35.45 1.25
C CYS A 610 -18.76 34.10 0.87
N ARG A 611 -20.02 34.02 0.44
CA ARG A 611 -20.59 32.75 -0.05
C ARG A 611 -19.90 32.32 -1.34
N GLY A 612 -19.67 31.02 -1.48
CA GLY A 612 -19.07 30.45 -2.68
C GLY A 612 -19.85 29.24 -3.20
N GLU A 613 -19.78 29.03 -4.50
CA GLU A 613 -20.29 27.83 -5.17
C GLU A 613 -19.15 26.86 -5.44
N GLY A 614 -19.46 25.57 -5.33
CA GLY A 614 -18.47 24.54 -5.60
C GLY A 614 -19.06 23.15 -5.58
N VAL A 615 -18.46 22.29 -6.39
CA VAL A 615 -18.72 20.86 -6.43
C VAL A 615 -17.39 20.12 -6.38
N GLY A 616 -17.30 19.10 -5.55
CA GLY A 616 -16.09 18.27 -5.44
C GLY A 616 -16.42 16.84 -5.08
N ALA A 617 -15.65 15.91 -5.62
CA ALA A 617 -15.77 14.49 -5.34
C ALA A 617 -14.40 13.83 -5.25
N VAL A 618 -14.28 12.82 -4.40
CA VAL A 618 -13.12 11.94 -4.26
C VAL A 618 -13.58 10.48 -4.27
N PHE A 619 -12.81 9.62 -4.93
CA PHE A 619 -13.03 8.18 -4.95
C PHE A 619 -12.00 7.50 -4.04
N LEU A 620 -12.51 6.72 -3.09
CA LEU A 620 -11.78 6.23 -1.93
C LEU A 620 -11.74 4.70 -1.94
N LYS A 621 -10.57 4.12 -1.66
CA LYS A 621 -10.39 2.67 -1.49
C LYS A 621 -9.52 2.40 -0.27
N LYS A 622 -9.69 1.22 0.33
CA LYS A 622 -8.74 0.75 1.34
C LYS A 622 -7.34 0.69 0.74
N MET A 623 -6.32 1.18 1.44
CA MET A 623 -4.96 1.30 0.90
C MET A 623 -4.42 -0.02 0.34
N SER A 624 -4.60 -1.12 1.06
CA SER A 624 -4.19 -2.46 0.63
C SER A 624 -4.87 -2.90 -0.67
N LYS A 625 -6.17 -2.57 -0.83
CA LYS A 625 -6.92 -2.89 -2.05
C LYS A 625 -6.50 -1.99 -3.23
N ALA A 626 -6.23 -0.71 -2.98
CA ALA A 626 -5.73 0.19 -4.00
C ALA A 626 -4.37 -0.25 -4.57
N ILE A 627 -3.45 -0.68 -3.69
CA ILE A 627 -2.17 -1.25 -4.11
C ILE A 627 -2.36 -2.56 -4.89
N ALA A 628 -3.21 -3.47 -4.39
CA ALA A 628 -3.47 -4.76 -5.03
C ALA A 628 -4.09 -4.62 -6.42
N ASP A 629 -4.98 -3.64 -6.61
CA ASP A 629 -5.64 -3.38 -7.89
C ASP A 629 -4.77 -2.54 -8.84
N GLY A 630 -3.61 -2.06 -8.37
CA GLY A 630 -2.69 -1.23 -9.16
C GLY A 630 -3.22 0.18 -9.41
N ASP A 631 -4.06 0.70 -8.51
CA ASP A 631 -4.68 2.01 -8.68
C ASP A 631 -3.68 3.17 -8.53
N PRO A 632 -3.88 4.29 -9.23
CA PRO A 632 -3.14 5.51 -8.96
C PRO A 632 -3.52 6.05 -7.58
N ILE A 633 -2.54 6.28 -6.72
CA ILE A 633 -2.77 6.83 -5.37
C ILE A 633 -2.39 8.31 -5.39
N LEU A 634 -3.39 9.19 -5.32
CA LEU A 634 -3.22 10.64 -5.35
C LEU A 634 -2.81 11.21 -3.98
N GLY A 635 -3.10 10.47 -2.92
CA GLY A 635 -2.75 10.74 -1.53
C GLY A 635 -3.54 9.83 -0.59
N VAL A 636 -3.33 9.99 0.72
CA VAL A 636 -3.87 9.06 1.72
C VAL A 636 -4.61 9.82 2.81
N VAL A 637 -5.85 9.43 3.09
CA VAL A 637 -6.61 9.83 4.27
C VAL A 637 -6.27 8.85 5.39
N ALA A 638 -5.36 9.23 6.28
CA ALA A 638 -4.83 8.34 7.32
C ALA A 638 -5.75 8.22 8.54
N ALA A 639 -6.45 9.31 8.87
CA ALA A 639 -7.50 9.30 9.87
C ALA A 639 -8.45 10.47 9.65
N THR A 640 -9.69 10.28 10.09
CA THR A 640 -10.71 11.32 10.19
C THR A 640 -11.35 11.28 11.58
N GLY A 641 -11.94 12.40 11.99
CA GLY A 641 -12.68 12.51 13.23
C GLY A 641 -13.78 13.55 13.10
N VAL A 642 -14.90 13.30 13.77
CA VAL A 642 -16.04 14.21 13.89
C VAL A 642 -16.38 14.36 15.37
N GLN A 643 -16.55 15.59 15.83
CA GLN A 643 -16.80 15.91 17.23
C GLN A 643 -17.70 17.15 17.36
N GLN A 644 -18.61 17.13 18.32
CA GLN A 644 -19.47 18.27 18.64
C GLN A 644 -18.75 19.23 19.61
N ASN A 645 -19.01 20.54 19.46
CA ASN A 645 -18.60 21.53 20.46
C ASN A 645 -19.23 21.26 21.84
N GLU A 646 -18.48 21.53 22.90
CA GLU A 646 -19.00 21.66 24.25
C GLU A 646 -20.07 22.76 24.34
N SER A 647 -21.06 22.57 25.23
CA SER A 647 -22.18 23.51 25.44
C SER A 647 -21.79 24.70 26.33
N CYS A 648 -20.70 25.40 26.00
CA CYS A 648 -20.18 26.53 26.77
C CYS A 648 -20.06 27.84 25.95
N THR A 649 -20.34 27.80 24.65
CA THR A 649 -20.41 28.97 23.75
C THR A 649 -21.70 28.90 22.91
N PRO A 650 -22.16 30.00 22.29
CA PRO A 650 -23.23 29.94 21.30
C PRO A 650 -22.95 28.85 20.25
N ILE A 651 -23.99 28.17 19.77
CA ILE A 651 -23.86 26.95 18.94
C ILE A 651 -22.95 27.09 17.71
N PHE A 652 -22.89 28.30 17.13
CA PHE A 652 -22.11 28.62 15.93
C PHE A 652 -20.69 29.12 16.21
N VAL A 653 -20.32 29.30 17.49
CA VAL A 653 -18.98 29.75 17.89
C VAL A 653 -18.09 28.51 18.12
N PRO A 654 -16.91 28.43 17.50
CA PRO A 654 -15.99 27.32 17.72
C PRO A 654 -15.45 27.29 19.15
N ASN A 655 -15.23 26.10 19.69
CA ASN A 655 -14.73 25.89 21.04
C ASN A 655 -13.29 25.34 21.03
N ILE A 656 -12.35 26.07 21.64
CA ILE A 656 -10.92 25.76 21.58
C ILE A 656 -10.58 24.36 22.17
N PRO A 657 -11.04 23.98 23.38
CA PRO A 657 -10.83 22.63 23.91
C PRO A 657 -11.34 21.53 22.98
N SER A 658 -12.56 21.67 22.44
CA SER A 658 -13.17 20.70 21.54
C SER A 658 -12.36 20.51 20.25
N LEU A 659 -11.86 21.61 19.67
CA LEU A 659 -11.02 21.57 18.48
C LEU A 659 -9.64 20.95 18.76
N SER A 660 -8.98 21.36 19.84
CA SER A 660 -7.67 20.80 20.23
C SER A 660 -7.75 19.29 20.50
N ASP A 661 -8.78 18.84 21.23
CA ASP A 661 -9.01 17.41 21.49
C ASP A 661 -9.27 16.64 20.19
N LEU A 662 -10.11 17.18 19.29
CA LEU A 662 -10.34 16.57 17.97
C LEU A 662 -9.01 16.42 17.18
N PHE A 663 -8.15 17.44 17.17
CA PHE A 663 -6.86 17.38 16.47
C PHE A 663 -5.94 16.31 17.06
N VAL A 664 -5.84 16.23 18.39
CA VAL A 664 -5.07 15.20 19.08
C VAL A 664 -5.60 13.81 18.74
N ARG A 665 -6.92 13.61 18.75
CA ARG A 665 -7.56 12.33 18.42
C ARG A 665 -7.24 11.87 17.00
N VAL A 666 -7.36 12.75 16.00
CA VAL A 666 -7.08 12.37 14.61
C VAL A 666 -5.59 12.12 14.37
N LEU A 667 -4.70 12.87 15.01
CA LEU A 667 -3.24 12.64 14.95
C LEU A 667 -2.86 11.30 15.57
N ASN A 668 -3.44 10.98 16.74
CA ASN A 668 -3.21 9.70 17.42
C ASN A 668 -3.70 8.52 16.58
N ARG A 669 -4.91 8.62 16.00
CA ARG A 669 -5.45 7.59 15.09
C ARG A 669 -4.57 7.44 13.84
N ALA A 670 -4.11 8.55 13.27
CA ALA A 670 -3.22 8.54 12.12
C ALA A 670 -1.79 8.09 12.48
N ARG A 671 -1.44 7.95 13.76
CA ARG A 671 -0.07 7.69 14.26
C ARG A 671 0.95 8.69 13.72
N VAL A 672 0.56 9.96 13.65
CA VAL A 672 1.40 11.07 13.18
C VAL A 672 1.70 11.99 14.35
N LYS A 673 2.99 12.26 14.58
CA LYS A 673 3.39 13.23 15.61
C LYS A 673 3.00 14.65 15.17
N PRO A 674 2.60 15.54 16.09
CA PRO A 674 2.30 16.93 15.77
C PRO A 674 3.37 17.65 14.94
N SER A 675 4.65 17.38 15.21
CA SER A 675 5.80 17.97 14.50
C SER A 675 5.96 17.50 13.06
N GLN A 676 5.31 16.41 12.66
CA GLN A 676 5.33 15.88 11.29
C GLN A 676 4.29 16.54 10.38
N ILE A 677 3.27 17.18 10.95
CA ILE A 677 2.35 18.01 10.17
C ILE A 677 3.09 19.27 9.75
N SER A 678 3.18 19.54 8.45
CA SER A 678 3.86 20.73 7.92
C SER A 678 2.90 21.74 7.31
N PHE A 679 1.63 21.36 7.12
CA PHE A 679 0.60 22.24 6.58
C PHE A 679 -0.74 22.01 7.29
N VAL A 680 -1.49 23.09 7.53
CA VAL A 680 -2.89 23.03 7.97
C VAL A 680 -3.75 23.77 6.96
N GLU A 681 -4.73 23.05 6.39
CA GLU A 681 -5.87 23.65 5.72
C GLU A 681 -6.95 23.91 6.77
N ALA A 682 -7.07 25.17 7.17
CA ALA A 682 -8.00 25.61 8.19
C ALA A 682 -9.45 25.66 7.69
N HIS A 683 -10.39 25.72 8.64
CA HIS A 683 -11.73 26.18 8.34
C HIS A 683 -11.70 27.65 7.92
N GLY A 684 -11.00 28.53 8.65
CA GLY A 684 -10.58 29.87 8.26
C GLY A 684 -11.62 30.64 7.44
N THR A 685 -12.72 31.05 8.08
CA THR A 685 -13.82 31.77 7.44
C THR A 685 -13.60 33.27 7.37
N GLY A 686 -12.53 33.81 7.97
CA GLY A 686 -12.30 35.25 7.99
C GLY A 686 -13.19 35.96 9.02
N THR A 687 -13.42 35.33 10.17
CA THR A 687 -14.34 35.84 11.20
C THR A 687 -13.59 36.31 12.44
N ALA A 688 -14.06 37.42 13.04
CA ALA A 688 -13.39 38.05 14.19
C ALA A 688 -13.27 37.13 15.43
N VAL A 689 -14.18 36.18 15.61
CA VAL A 689 -14.16 35.22 16.74
C VAL A 689 -13.62 33.85 16.32
N GLY A 690 -13.99 33.38 15.12
CA GLY A 690 -13.64 32.03 14.69
C GLY A 690 -12.15 31.87 14.38
N ASP A 691 -11.54 32.85 13.72
CA ASP A 691 -10.13 32.77 13.31
C ASP A 691 -9.18 32.75 14.52
N PRO A 692 -9.34 33.59 15.57
CA PRO A 692 -8.56 33.46 16.81
C PRO A 692 -8.74 32.13 17.53
N ALA A 693 -9.98 31.62 17.63
CA ALA A 693 -10.23 30.34 18.29
C ALA A 693 -9.58 29.17 17.55
N GLU A 694 -9.67 29.15 16.22
CA GLU A 694 -9.03 28.13 15.40
C GLU A 694 -7.49 28.22 15.48
N TYR A 695 -6.93 29.43 15.37
CA TYR A 695 -5.48 29.64 15.50
C TYR A 695 -4.96 29.14 16.84
N ASP A 696 -5.62 29.48 17.95
CA ASP A 696 -5.19 29.04 19.28
C ASP A 696 -5.29 27.51 19.43
N SER A 697 -6.33 26.90 18.86
CA SER A 697 -6.51 25.45 18.87
C SER A 697 -5.39 24.73 18.12
N ILE A 698 -4.98 25.26 16.97
CA ILE A 698 -3.86 24.75 16.16
C ILE A 698 -2.54 24.97 16.90
N ARG A 699 -2.31 26.15 17.45
CA ARG A 699 -1.11 26.51 18.21
C ARG A 699 -0.88 25.57 19.40
N ARG A 700 -1.93 25.24 20.16
CA ARG A 700 -1.84 24.33 21.32
C ARG A 700 -1.39 22.91 20.98
N VAL A 701 -1.75 22.41 19.80
CA VAL A 701 -1.50 21.00 19.41
C VAL A 701 -0.29 20.89 18.49
N LEU A 702 -0.19 21.76 17.49
CA LEU A 702 0.79 21.67 16.42
C LEU A 702 1.90 22.71 16.51
N GLY A 703 1.68 23.86 17.17
CA GLY A 703 2.64 24.95 17.26
C GLY A 703 3.65 24.81 18.41
N GLY A 704 4.56 25.78 18.53
CA GLY A 704 5.46 25.96 19.66
C GLY A 704 6.93 25.62 19.41
N PRO A 705 7.79 25.80 20.43
CA PRO A 705 9.26 25.75 20.33
C PRO A 705 9.81 24.34 20.04
N ASN A 706 8.99 23.29 20.21
CA ASN A 706 9.36 21.93 19.84
C ASN A 706 9.47 21.73 18.31
N ARG A 707 9.06 22.74 17.53
CA ARG A 707 9.38 22.83 16.10
C ARG A 707 10.76 23.47 15.92
N GLY A 708 11.67 22.76 15.26
CA GLY A 708 12.92 23.35 14.79
C GLY A 708 12.65 24.54 13.85
N ALA A 709 13.57 25.51 13.79
CA ALA A 709 13.41 26.73 13.01
C ALA A 709 13.11 26.47 11.51
N ASP A 710 13.64 25.37 10.95
CA ASP A 710 13.45 24.97 9.56
C ASP A 710 12.14 24.18 9.31
N ASN A 711 11.31 23.96 10.34
CA ASN A 711 10.08 23.17 10.28
C ASN A 711 8.85 23.98 10.76
N GLN A 712 8.71 25.21 10.27
CA GLN A 712 7.52 26.02 10.52
C GLN A 712 6.25 25.39 9.94
N LEU A 713 5.15 25.49 10.69
CA LEU A 713 3.83 25.06 10.26
C LEU A 713 3.23 26.09 9.31
N ALA A 714 2.91 25.68 8.09
CA ALA A 714 2.16 26.51 7.15
C ALA A 714 0.66 26.47 7.48
N LEU A 715 0.01 27.62 7.66
CA LEU A 715 -1.43 27.72 7.90
C LEU A 715 -2.10 28.46 6.73
N SER A 716 -3.14 27.88 6.13
CA SER A 716 -3.88 28.51 5.04
C SER A 716 -5.36 28.12 5.03
N SER A 717 -6.20 28.90 4.36
CA SER A 717 -7.58 28.53 4.02
C SER A 717 -7.87 28.85 2.55
N VAL A 718 -8.44 27.88 1.83
CA VAL A 718 -8.91 28.01 0.44
C VAL A 718 -10.06 29.01 0.31
N LYS A 719 -10.73 29.37 1.42
CA LYS A 719 -11.89 30.25 1.40
C LYS A 719 -11.56 31.70 1.05
N GLY A 720 -10.32 32.14 1.26
CA GLY A 720 -9.86 33.43 0.74
C GLY A 720 -9.89 33.48 -0.79
N LEU A 721 -9.66 32.33 -1.45
CA LEU A 721 -9.57 32.22 -2.89
C LEU A 721 -10.95 32.13 -3.55
N VAL A 722 -11.77 31.17 -3.14
CA VAL A 722 -13.05 30.82 -3.81
C VAL A 722 -14.28 31.00 -2.92
N GLY A 723 -14.12 31.72 -1.81
CA GLY A 723 -15.20 31.92 -0.83
C GLY A 723 -15.49 30.68 0.02
N HIS A 724 -16.47 30.82 0.90
CA HIS A 724 -16.99 29.72 1.70
C HIS A 724 -18.01 28.92 0.89
N MET A 725 -17.61 27.76 0.38
CA MET A 725 -18.46 26.84 -0.37
C MET A 725 -19.36 25.97 0.52
N GLU A 726 -19.75 26.51 1.69
CA GLU A 726 -20.65 25.89 2.67
C GLU A 726 -20.38 24.38 2.84
N CYS A 727 -21.35 23.51 2.55
CA CYS A 727 -21.26 22.06 2.67
C CYS A 727 -20.15 21.42 1.84
N THR A 728 -19.68 22.05 0.77
CA THR A 728 -18.62 21.54 -0.14
C THR A 728 -17.21 21.93 0.30
N SER A 729 -17.06 22.80 1.30
CA SER A 729 -15.76 23.38 1.67
C SER A 729 -14.71 22.33 2.07
N GLY A 730 -15.11 21.27 2.75
CA GLY A 730 -14.21 20.21 3.25
C GLY A 730 -13.53 19.45 2.12
N VAL A 731 -14.29 18.95 1.14
CA VAL A 731 -13.73 18.20 0.01
C VAL A 731 -12.84 19.06 -0.89
N ILE A 732 -13.14 20.36 -1.05
CA ILE A 732 -12.27 21.28 -1.80
C ILE A 732 -10.94 21.53 -1.06
N GLY A 733 -10.97 21.65 0.27
CA GLY A 733 -9.77 21.69 1.09
C GLY A 733 -8.91 20.42 0.96
N LEU A 734 -9.56 19.25 0.92
CA LEU A 734 -8.89 17.97 0.65
C LEU A 734 -8.23 17.97 -0.73
N ILE A 735 -8.95 18.35 -1.78
CA ILE A 735 -8.42 18.39 -3.16
C ILE A 735 -7.24 19.37 -3.26
N LYS A 736 -7.31 20.54 -2.62
CA LYS A 736 -6.19 21.49 -2.53
C LYS A 736 -4.94 20.82 -1.93
N ILE A 737 -5.08 20.14 -0.79
CA ILE A 737 -3.95 19.44 -0.15
C ILE A 737 -3.35 18.39 -1.09
N LEU A 738 -4.19 17.57 -1.73
CA LEU A 738 -3.73 16.52 -2.65
C LEU A 738 -2.99 17.11 -3.86
N LEU A 739 -3.50 18.19 -4.46
CA LEU A 739 -2.80 18.91 -5.53
C LEU A 739 -1.45 19.46 -5.06
N MET A 740 -1.41 20.07 -3.88
CA MET A 740 -0.17 20.58 -3.28
C MET A 740 0.87 19.48 -3.03
N MET A 741 0.45 18.29 -2.58
CA MET A 741 1.33 17.14 -2.37
C MET A 741 1.90 16.62 -3.69
N ASN A 742 1.04 16.46 -4.71
CA ASN A 742 1.44 15.97 -6.04
C ASN A 742 2.37 16.96 -6.76
N ARG A 743 2.10 18.26 -6.65
CA ARG A 743 2.93 19.33 -7.22
C ARG A 743 4.11 19.72 -6.32
N LYS A 744 4.16 19.19 -5.09
CA LYS A 744 5.19 19.45 -4.06
C LYS A 744 5.38 20.95 -3.77
N ILE A 745 4.29 21.72 -3.76
CA ILE A 745 4.30 23.19 -3.67
C ILE A 745 3.19 23.68 -2.74
N ILE A 746 3.50 24.68 -1.91
CA ILE A 746 2.54 25.42 -1.10
C ILE A 746 2.22 26.74 -1.82
N PRO A 747 0.97 26.97 -2.25
CA PRO A 747 0.54 28.24 -2.88
C PRO A 747 0.42 29.38 -1.85
N PRO A 748 0.42 30.64 -2.30
CA PRO A 748 0.08 31.77 -1.44
C PRO A 748 -1.37 31.69 -0.96
N GLN A 749 -1.64 32.17 0.26
CA GLN A 749 -2.99 32.41 0.74
C GLN A 749 -3.55 33.67 0.08
N ALA A 750 -4.67 33.53 -0.63
CA ALA A 750 -5.42 34.67 -1.13
C ALA A 750 -6.03 35.50 0.01
N SER A 751 -6.22 36.79 -0.24
CA SER A 751 -6.97 37.69 0.66
C SER A 751 -6.33 37.88 2.04
N PHE A 752 -5.01 37.94 2.07
CA PHE A 752 -4.20 38.18 3.25
C PHE A 752 -3.17 39.29 3.00
N ASP A 753 -3.09 40.25 3.90
CA ASP A 753 -2.24 41.44 3.88
C ASP A 753 -1.47 41.54 5.21
N GLN A 754 -2.19 41.59 6.33
CA GLN A 754 -1.62 41.74 7.67
C GLN A 754 -2.24 40.77 8.66
N LEU A 755 -1.40 40.12 9.48
CA LEU A 755 -1.84 39.19 10.51
C LEU A 755 -2.75 39.87 11.55
N ASN A 756 -3.88 39.24 11.87
CA ASN A 756 -4.83 39.77 12.85
C ASN A 756 -4.21 39.86 14.27
N PRO A 757 -4.16 41.05 14.89
CA PRO A 757 -3.63 41.22 16.25
C PRO A 757 -4.35 40.38 17.32
N ALA A 758 -5.64 40.07 17.11
CA ALA A 758 -6.44 39.26 18.03
C ALA A 758 -6.01 37.78 18.10
N LEU A 759 -5.17 37.31 17.17
CA LEU A 759 -4.59 35.97 17.23
C LEU A 759 -3.54 35.84 18.33
N HIS A 760 -2.99 36.97 18.82
CA HIS A 760 -1.87 37.02 19.77
C HIS A 760 -0.66 36.16 19.35
N ALA A 761 -0.45 36.03 18.04
CA ALA A 761 0.59 35.21 17.45
C ALA A 761 1.99 35.68 17.86
N LYS A 762 2.85 34.73 18.24
CA LYS A 762 4.24 34.96 18.64
C LYS A 762 5.19 34.23 17.68
N PRO A 763 6.40 34.75 17.43
CA PRO A 763 7.39 34.02 16.64
C PRO A 763 7.69 32.61 17.17
N ALA A 764 7.60 32.41 18.49
CA ALA A 764 7.77 31.12 19.15
C ALA A 764 6.69 30.08 18.82
N ASP A 765 5.54 30.50 18.26
CA ASP A 765 4.48 29.58 17.84
C ASP A 765 4.88 28.77 16.60
N GLN A 766 5.86 29.25 15.82
CA GLN A 766 6.37 28.60 14.61
C GLN A 766 5.26 28.30 13.58
N ILE A 767 4.28 29.20 13.46
CA ILE A 767 3.20 29.15 12.47
C ILE A 767 3.36 30.32 11.50
N SER A 768 3.32 30.05 10.19
CA SER A 768 3.38 31.07 9.15
C SER A 768 2.23 30.94 8.14
N ILE A 769 1.72 32.09 7.68
CA ILE A 769 0.75 32.17 6.60
C ILE A 769 1.52 32.36 5.29
N PRO A 770 1.41 31.45 4.31
CA PRO A 770 2.13 31.58 3.05
C PRO A 770 1.64 32.80 2.26
N THR A 771 2.54 33.74 1.92
CA THR A 771 2.23 34.91 1.07
C THR A 771 2.78 34.77 -0.35
N GLN A 772 3.63 33.76 -0.59
CA GLN A 772 4.24 33.47 -1.88
C GLN A 772 4.26 31.96 -2.12
N ARG A 773 4.31 31.57 -3.40
CA ARG A 773 4.50 30.18 -3.81
C ARG A 773 5.86 29.70 -3.32
N ARG A 774 5.89 28.59 -2.57
CA ARG A 774 7.14 27.98 -2.12
C ARG A 774 7.15 26.46 -2.30
N PRO A 775 8.32 25.84 -2.55
CA PRO A 775 8.45 24.40 -2.54
C PRO A 775 8.02 23.80 -1.20
N TRP A 776 7.29 22.69 -1.22
CA TRP A 776 6.96 21.89 -0.04
C TRP A 776 8.08 20.88 0.20
N ASN A 777 9.25 21.39 0.62
CA ASN A 777 10.48 20.62 0.79
C ASN A 777 10.57 20.01 2.20
N THR A 778 9.74 19.00 2.45
CA THR A 778 9.81 18.17 3.66
C THR A 778 10.06 16.72 3.26
N GLU A 779 10.80 15.96 4.06
CA GLU A 779 11.02 14.53 3.80
C GLU A 779 9.70 13.75 3.67
N PHE A 780 8.71 14.15 4.46
CA PHE A 780 7.37 13.58 4.46
C PHE A 780 6.31 14.68 4.58
N ARG A 781 5.44 14.80 3.59
CA ARG A 781 4.34 15.78 3.58
C ARG A 781 3.13 15.16 4.28
N ALA A 782 2.77 15.76 5.40
CA ALA A 782 1.55 15.48 6.13
C ALA A 782 0.84 16.80 6.42
N ALA A 783 -0.49 16.78 6.28
CA ALA A 783 -1.35 17.93 6.49
C ALA A 783 -2.50 17.60 7.43
N LEU A 784 -2.93 18.61 8.19
CA LEU A 784 -4.20 18.57 8.91
C LEU A 784 -5.24 19.37 8.11
N LEU A 785 -6.41 18.79 7.88
CA LEU A 785 -7.55 19.43 7.23
C LEU A 785 -8.65 19.64 8.26
N ASN A 786 -9.16 20.87 8.36
CA ASN A 786 -10.20 21.25 9.31
C ASN A 786 -11.43 21.81 8.61
N ASN A 787 -12.63 21.39 9.03
CA ASN A 787 -13.89 21.91 8.52
C ASN A 787 -14.99 21.84 9.58
N TYR A 788 -15.49 23.01 10.00
CA TYR A 788 -16.47 23.12 11.09
C TYR A 788 -17.86 23.42 10.54
N GLY A 789 -18.88 22.81 11.14
CA GLY A 789 -20.29 23.12 10.86
C GLY A 789 -20.79 24.17 11.85
N ALA A 790 -21.54 25.17 11.38
CA ALA A 790 -22.16 26.17 12.25
C ALA A 790 -23.19 25.57 13.24
N SER A 791 -23.61 24.32 13.05
CA SER A 791 -24.39 23.53 14.00
C SER A 791 -23.57 22.91 15.14
N GLY A 792 -22.26 23.17 15.17
CA GLY A 792 -21.32 22.69 16.19
C GLY A 792 -20.58 21.40 15.83
N SER A 793 -20.90 20.74 14.71
CA SER A 793 -20.27 19.48 14.29
C SER A 793 -18.97 19.76 13.54
N ASN A 794 -17.85 19.54 14.22
CA ASN A 794 -16.51 19.77 13.70
C ASN A 794 -15.95 18.50 13.09
N ALA A 795 -15.34 18.60 11.90
CA ALA A 795 -14.63 17.51 11.26
C ALA A 795 -13.16 17.88 11.05
N SER A 796 -12.27 16.90 11.26
CA SER A 796 -10.84 17.04 10.99
C SER A 796 -10.28 15.76 10.38
N ALA A 797 -9.25 15.88 9.54
CA ALA A 797 -8.61 14.76 8.86
C ALA A 797 -7.09 14.94 8.75
N VAL A 798 -6.35 13.84 8.87
CA VAL A 798 -4.91 13.80 8.60
C VAL A 798 -4.68 13.23 7.21
N ILE A 799 -4.07 14.04 6.34
CA ILE A 799 -3.78 13.70 4.95
C ILE A 799 -2.29 13.51 4.77
N LEU A 800 -1.88 12.46 4.07
CA LEU A 800 -0.49 12.11 3.82
C LEU A 800 -0.21 12.08 2.32
N GLN A 801 1.03 12.36 1.95
CA GLN A 801 1.51 12.13 0.59
C GLN A 801 1.31 10.67 0.14
N PRO A 802 1.21 10.40 -1.17
CA PRO A 802 1.17 9.03 -1.67
C PRO A 802 2.49 8.26 -1.43
N PRO A 803 2.49 6.92 -1.56
CA PRO A 803 3.69 6.10 -1.48
C PRO A 803 4.76 6.55 -2.47
N ASN A 804 5.99 6.71 -1.99
CA ASN A 804 7.15 6.80 -2.86
C ASN A 804 7.46 5.39 -3.39
N LEU A 805 6.93 5.04 -4.55
CA LEU A 805 7.46 3.93 -5.34
C LEU A 805 8.83 4.38 -5.87
N THR A 806 9.89 4.23 -5.06
CA THR A 806 11.25 4.64 -5.43
C THR A 806 11.66 4.01 -6.75
N ALA A 807 12.35 4.77 -7.61
CA ALA A 807 12.92 4.31 -8.88
C ALA A 807 13.76 3.02 -8.76
N ALA A 808 14.27 2.68 -7.57
CA ALA A 808 14.94 1.42 -7.29
C ALA A 808 14.03 0.17 -7.44
N GLN A 809 12.70 0.30 -7.28
CA GLN A 809 11.73 -0.76 -7.63
C GLN A 809 11.47 -0.83 -9.14
N SER A 810 11.64 0.29 -9.86
CA SER A 810 11.57 0.36 -11.32
C SER A 810 12.84 -0.20 -11.99
N GLN A 811 14.01 -0.11 -11.34
CA GLN A 811 15.28 -0.63 -11.86
C GLN A 811 15.38 -2.15 -11.91
N GLY A 812 14.48 -2.89 -11.26
CA GLY A 812 14.38 -4.35 -11.40
C GLY A 812 13.65 -4.81 -12.67
N LEU A 813 12.96 -3.90 -13.35
CA LEU A 813 12.23 -4.13 -14.60
C LEU A 813 12.72 -3.12 -15.64
N ASP A 814 14.01 -3.21 -15.97
CA ASP A 814 14.61 -2.51 -17.09
C ASP A 814 14.09 -3.14 -18.40
N VAL A 815 12.79 -2.98 -18.66
CA VAL A 815 12.16 -3.42 -19.91
C VAL A 815 12.77 -2.55 -20.99
N LYS A 816 13.74 -3.10 -21.74
CA LYS A 816 14.32 -2.46 -22.91
C LYS A 816 13.26 -2.40 -24.00
N ILE A 817 12.46 -1.33 -23.98
CA ILE A 817 11.47 -1.09 -25.02
C ILE A 817 12.21 -0.81 -26.33
N PRO A 818 11.81 -1.42 -27.47
CA PRO A 818 12.45 -1.16 -28.75
C PRO A 818 12.40 0.33 -29.11
N GLU A 819 13.53 0.88 -29.59
CA GLU A 819 13.54 2.22 -30.16
C GLU A 819 12.53 2.31 -31.31
N GLY A 820 11.63 3.31 -31.24
CA GLY A 820 10.56 3.50 -32.23
C GLY A 820 9.32 2.61 -32.04
N ALA A 821 9.14 1.96 -30.88
CA ALA A 821 7.91 1.26 -30.54
C ALA A 821 6.67 2.17 -30.64
N LYS A 822 5.59 1.62 -31.21
CA LYS A 822 4.29 2.30 -31.38
C LYS A 822 3.40 1.99 -30.20
N TYR A 823 2.90 3.01 -29.51
CA TYR A 823 1.98 2.88 -28.40
C TYR A 823 0.54 3.08 -28.85
N PRO A 824 -0.41 2.25 -28.40
CA PRO A 824 -1.81 2.37 -28.76
C PRO A 824 -2.49 3.51 -28.00
N PHE A 825 -3.37 4.22 -28.68
CA PHE A 825 -4.29 5.18 -28.11
C PHE A 825 -5.72 4.80 -28.49
N TRP A 826 -6.58 4.76 -27.48
CA TRP A 826 -8.02 4.63 -27.64
C TRP A 826 -8.63 5.83 -26.95
N LEU A 827 -9.41 6.64 -27.66
CA LEU A 827 -10.16 7.77 -27.12
C LEU A 827 -11.66 7.51 -27.32
N GLY A 828 -12.49 7.84 -26.33
CA GLY A 828 -13.90 7.49 -26.30
C GLY A 828 -14.77 8.68 -25.92
N ALA A 829 -15.93 8.81 -26.55
CA ALA A 829 -16.92 9.84 -26.24
C ALA A 829 -18.33 9.38 -26.65
N SER A 830 -19.38 10.04 -26.14
CA SER A 830 -20.76 9.68 -26.51
C SER A 830 -21.12 9.99 -27.96
N ASP A 831 -20.47 10.99 -28.57
CA ASP A 831 -20.68 11.37 -29.96
C ASP A 831 -19.42 12.02 -30.56
N LYS A 832 -19.44 12.28 -31.88
CA LYS A 832 -18.32 12.89 -32.61
C LYS A 832 -17.96 14.28 -32.08
N LYS A 833 -18.95 15.12 -31.75
CA LYS A 833 -18.72 16.49 -31.25
C LYS A 833 -18.01 16.47 -29.90
N SER A 834 -18.40 15.54 -29.03
CA SER A 834 -17.82 15.31 -27.72
C SER A 834 -16.41 14.73 -27.84
N LEU A 835 -16.16 13.86 -28.82
CA LEU A 835 -14.82 13.36 -29.14
C LEU A 835 -13.90 14.48 -29.61
N CYS A 836 -14.37 15.40 -30.46
CA CYS A 836 -13.60 16.58 -30.86
C CYS A 836 -13.26 17.48 -29.66
N ARG A 837 -14.21 17.71 -28.73
CA ARG A 837 -13.94 18.47 -27.49
C ARG A 837 -12.88 17.77 -26.62
N TYR A 838 -12.98 16.45 -26.48
CA TYR A 838 -11.99 15.65 -25.75
C TYR A 838 -10.60 15.76 -26.40
N VAL A 839 -10.51 15.63 -27.72
CA VAL A 839 -9.26 15.78 -28.48
C VAL A 839 -8.64 17.16 -28.24
N ALA A 840 -9.41 18.25 -28.36
CA ALA A 840 -8.92 19.60 -28.11
C ALA A 840 -8.42 19.79 -26.66
N ALA A 841 -9.16 19.27 -25.68
CA ALA A 841 -8.75 19.29 -24.27
C ALA A 841 -7.46 18.48 -24.04
N PHE A 842 -7.34 17.31 -24.67
CA PHE A 842 -6.17 16.46 -24.53
C PHE A 842 -4.93 17.11 -25.13
N ARG A 843 -5.04 17.77 -26.30
CA ARG A 843 -3.94 18.54 -26.90
C ARG A 843 -3.46 19.68 -25.97
N LYS A 844 -4.39 20.40 -25.34
CA LYS A 844 -4.05 21.43 -24.34
C LYS A 844 -3.32 20.85 -23.12
N CYS A 845 -3.65 19.61 -22.72
CA CYS A 845 -2.93 18.90 -21.68
C CYS A 845 -1.51 18.53 -22.14
N LEU A 846 -1.36 17.99 -23.35
CA LEU A 846 -0.06 17.61 -23.93
C LEU A 846 0.90 18.80 -24.03
N SER A 847 0.40 20.01 -24.34
CA SER A 847 1.26 21.21 -24.38
C SER A 847 1.80 21.64 -23.02
N ARG A 848 1.27 21.08 -21.92
CA ARG A 848 1.72 21.34 -20.54
C ARG A 848 2.64 20.23 -20.01
N CYS A 849 2.85 19.15 -20.77
CA CYS A 849 3.75 18.06 -20.36
C CYS A 849 5.20 18.54 -20.34
N GLU A 850 5.95 18.08 -19.33
CA GLU A 850 7.40 18.27 -19.28
C GLU A 850 8.08 17.37 -20.33
N ASP A 851 9.25 17.78 -20.82
CA ASP A 851 10.06 17.00 -21.78
C ASP A 851 10.44 15.60 -21.26
N SER A 852 10.42 15.41 -19.94
CA SER A 852 10.68 14.15 -19.24
C SER A 852 9.50 13.15 -19.30
N THR A 853 8.34 13.55 -19.81
CA THR A 853 7.12 12.73 -19.83
C THR A 853 7.22 11.59 -20.84
N SER A 854 7.02 10.35 -20.39
CA SER A 854 7.04 9.17 -21.27
C SER A 854 5.72 8.99 -22.01
N ILE A 855 5.78 8.83 -23.34
CA ILE A 855 4.62 8.46 -24.18
C ILE A 855 3.96 7.14 -23.74
N ALA A 856 4.74 6.21 -23.20
CA ALA A 856 4.25 4.94 -22.66
C ALA A 856 3.31 5.20 -21.46
N ASN A 857 3.70 6.11 -20.57
CA ASN A 857 2.88 6.50 -19.42
C ASN A 857 1.60 7.20 -19.86
N ILE A 858 1.66 8.04 -20.91
CA ILE A 858 0.46 8.70 -21.44
C ILE A 858 -0.48 7.66 -22.04
N SER A 859 0.02 6.73 -22.86
CA SER A 859 -0.76 5.63 -23.44
C SER A 859 -1.41 4.77 -22.35
N PHE A 860 -0.64 4.37 -21.34
CA PHE A 860 -1.12 3.57 -20.21
C PHE A 860 -2.22 4.30 -19.42
N ASN A 861 -1.96 5.52 -18.96
CA ASN A 861 -2.92 6.27 -18.14
C ASN A 861 -4.20 6.61 -18.92
N SER A 862 -4.07 6.95 -20.22
CA SER A 862 -5.23 7.16 -21.09
C SER A 862 -6.06 5.90 -21.23
N ALA A 863 -5.42 4.74 -21.45
CA ALA A 863 -6.11 3.46 -21.58
C ALA A 863 -6.71 2.96 -20.25
N TYR A 864 -6.13 3.36 -19.12
CA TYR A 864 -6.55 2.97 -17.78
C TYR A 864 -7.82 3.72 -17.33
N GLN A 865 -7.90 5.02 -17.59
CA GLN A 865 -9.04 5.85 -17.13
C GLN A 865 -10.29 5.70 -18.01
N ILE A 866 -10.11 5.29 -19.27
CA ILE A 866 -11.15 5.51 -20.26
C ILE A 866 -12.36 4.58 -20.16
N ASN A 867 -13.54 5.16 -20.37
CA ASN A 867 -14.77 4.41 -20.47
C ASN A 867 -14.94 3.75 -21.87
N ARG A 868 -14.66 2.44 -21.94
CA ARG A 868 -14.77 1.64 -23.17
C ARG A 868 -16.19 1.37 -23.65
N THR A 869 -17.21 1.77 -22.89
CA THR A 869 -18.63 1.57 -23.26
C THR A 869 -19.21 2.73 -24.08
N LEU A 870 -18.45 3.81 -24.30
CA LEU A 870 -18.90 4.97 -25.07
C LEU A 870 -18.97 4.64 -26.58
N GLU A 871 -19.92 5.29 -27.28
CA GLU A 871 -20.31 4.90 -28.64
C GLU A 871 -19.31 5.34 -29.73
N SER A 872 -18.73 6.53 -29.59
CA SER A 872 -17.77 7.09 -30.54
C SER A 872 -16.35 6.85 -30.04
N SER A 873 -15.48 6.29 -30.88
CA SER A 873 -14.08 6.04 -30.51
C SER A 873 -13.09 6.37 -31.61
N LEU A 874 -11.90 6.82 -31.20
CA LEU A 874 -10.75 7.07 -32.07
C LEU A 874 -9.59 6.15 -31.64
N MET A 875 -9.07 5.37 -32.59
CA MET A 875 -7.98 4.43 -32.38
C MET A 875 -6.82 4.75 -33.30
N PHE A 876 -5.62 4.88 -32.75
CA PHE A 876 -4.40 5.09 -33.52
C PHE A 876 -3.17 4.69 -32.68
N THR A 877 -1.99 4.80 -33.28
CA THR A 877 -0.72 4.56 -32.59
C THR A 877 0.22 5.74 -32.77
N ALA A 878 1.02 6.04 -31.75
CA ALA A 878 2.06 7.06 -31.83
C ALA A 878 3.36 6.56 -31.18
N ARG A 879 4.52 7.02 -31.69
CA ARG A 879 5.85 6.69 -31.14
C ARG A 879 6.42 7.79 -30.25
N SER A 880 5.88 8.99 -30.35
CA SER A 880 6.32 10.16 -29.59
C SER A 880 5.15 11.08 -29.26
N ILE A 881 5.35 12.02 -28.32
CA ILE A 881 4.36 13.05 -27.99
C ILE A 881 4.07 13.94 -29.21
N GLY A 882 5.08 14.23 -30.04
CA GLY A 882 4.88 14.99 -31.27
C GLY A 882 4.01 14.26 -32.30
N GLU A 883 4.22 12.95 -32.50
CA GLU A 883 3.34 12.14 -33.36
C GLU A 883 1.91 12.05 -32.81
N LEU A 884 1.77 11.96 -31.48
CA LEU A 884 0.47 11.98 -30.81
C LEU A 884 -0.26 13.31 -31.05
N ASP A 885 0.37 14.46 -30.78
CA ASP A 885 -0.27 15.76 -31.03
C ASP A 885 -0.60 15.96 -32.52
N GLN A 886 0.27 15.52 -33.43
CA GLN A 886 0.00 15.60 -34.86
C GLN A 886 -1.20 14.75 -35.28
N ALA A 887 -1.33 13.52 -34.75
CA ALA A 887 -2.48 12.66 -35.03
C ALA A 887 -3.79 13.29 -34.52
N LEU A 888 -3.75 13.88 -33.32
CA LEU A 888 -4.88 14.59 -32.72
C LEU A 888 -5.23 15.87 -33.52
N ALA A 889 -4.24 16.64 -33.94
CA ALA A 889 -4.41 17.84 -34.75
C ALA A 889 -5.00 17.53 -36.14
N THR A 890 -4.58 16.43 -36.76
CA THR A 890 -5.16 15.95 -38.01
C THR A 890 -6.62 15.58 -37.82
N TYR A 891 -6.99 14.90 -36.72
CA TYR A 891 -8.38 14.58 -36.42
C TYR A 891 -9.24 15.84 -36.21
N GLU A 892 -8.71 16.86 -35.53
CA GLU A 892 -9.41 18.12 -35.30
C GLU A 892 -9.69 18.90 -36.59
N LYS A 893 -8.79 18.82 -37.58
CA LYS A 893 -8.91 19.53 -38.87
C LYS A 893 -9.67 18.74 -39.93
N ALA A 894 -9.56 17.41 -39.93
CA ALA A 894 -10.18 16.58 -40.93
C ALA A 894 -11.60 16.19 -40.48
N ASP A 895 -12.60 16.84 -41.07
CA ASP A 895 -14.02 16.50 -40.90
C ASP A 895 -14.33 15.02 -41.23
N ASN A 896 -13.42 14.30 -41.89
CA ASN A 896 -13.61 12.96 -42.46
C ASN A 896 -12.47 11.94 -42.19
N VAL A 897 -11.75 11.99 -41.05
CA VAL A 897 -10.98 10.79 -40.66
C VAL A 897 -11.98 9.67 -40.38
N SER A 898 -11.71 8.47 -40.90
CA SER A 898 -12.51 7.27 -40.68
C SER A 898 -12.62 6.96 -39.18
N VAL A 899 -13.63 7.52 -38.53
CA VAL A 899 -14.05 7.15 -37.18
C VAL A 899 -14.59 5.74 -37.29
N THR A 900 -13.95 4.78 -36.62
CA THR A 900 -14.59 3.49 -36.37
C THR A 900 -15.71 3.75 -35.37
N THR A 901 -16.87 4.16 -35.89
CA THR A 901 -18.11 4.25 -35.13
C THR A 901 -18.52 2.82 -34.82
N ARG A 902 -18.33 2.40 -33.57
CA ARG A 902 -18.97 1.16 -33.12
C ARG A 902 -20.47 1.43 -33.04
N PRO A 903 -21.33 0.52 -33.49
CA PRO A 903 -22.75 0.59 -33.17
C PRO A 903 -22.92 0.65 -31.64
N SER A 904 -23.92 1.44 -31.20
CA SER A 904 -24.31 1.63 -29.80
C SER A 904 -24.14 0.37 -28.93
N ALA A 905 -23.68 0.56 -27.69
CA ALA A 905 -23.48 -0.50 -26.69
C ALA A 905 -24.71 -1.39 -26.43
N ARG A 906 -25.92 -0.97 -26.87
CA ARG A 906 -27.13 -1.80 -26.85
C ARG A 906 -27.16 -2.94 -27.89
N SER A 907 -26.25 -2.97 -28.86
CA SER A 907 -26.22 -3.98 -29.94
C SER A 907 -24.83 -4.58 -30.21
N ALA A 908 -23.78 -4.15 -29.49
CA ALA A 908 -22.43 -4.62 -29.75
C ALA A 908 -22.14 -5.93 -29.00
N THR A 909 -22.50 -7.07 -29.58
CA THR A 909 -21.81 -8.32 -29.25
C THR A 909 -20.32 -8.10 -29.49
N THR A 910 -19.47 -8.36 -28.50
CA THR A 910 -18.02 -8.42 -28.70
C THR A 910 -17.74 -9.23 -29.96
N PRO A 911 -16.94 -8.72 -30.92
CA PRO A 911 -16.71 -9.45 -32.15
C PRO A 911 -16.15 -10.84 -31.81
N ASN A 912 -16.75 -11.86 -32.40
CA ASN A 912 -16.29 -13.23 -32.28
C ASN A 912 -14.87 -13.32 -32.83
N VAL A 913 -13.90 -13.60 -31.96
CA VAL A 913 -12.50 -13.77 -32.36
C VAL A 913 -12.23 -15.24 -32.66
N ILE A 914 -11.61 -15.52 -33.81
CA ILE A 914 -11.12 -16.86 -34.16
C ILE A 914 -9.60 -16.78 -34.25
N LEU A 915 -8.89 -17.65 -33.53
CA LEU A 915 -7.44 -17.77 -33.65
C LEU A 915 -7.11 -18.84 -34.69
N CYS A 916 -6.37 -18.44 -35.72
CA CYS A 916 -5.97 -19.32 -36.81
C CYS A 916 -4.47 -19.63 -36.73
N PHE A 917 -4.13 -20.92 -36.69
CA PHE A 917 -2.77 -21.43 -36.57
C PHE A 917 -2.32 -22.04 -37.90
N GLY A 918 -1.25 -21.49 -38.48
CA GLY A 918 -0.73 -21.94 -39.77
C GLY A 918 0.08 -23.25 -39.69
N GLY A 919 0.25 -23.90 -40.83
CA GLY A 919 1.15 -25.05 -40.98
C GLY A 919 2.64 -24.66 -41.06
N GLN A 920 3.51 -25.65 -41.29
CA GLN A 920 4.94 -25.42 -41.51
C GLN A 920 5.18 -24.82 -42.91
N VAL A 921 5.46 -23.52 -42.97
CA VAL A 921 5.69 -22.78 -44.24
C VAL A 921 7.13 -22.32 -44.44
N SER A 922 7.96 -22.40 -43.39
CA SER A 922 9.36 -21.97 -43.39
C SER A 922 10.25 -23.05 -42.78
N SER A 923 11.53 -23.01 -43.14
CA SER A 923 12.58 -23.86 -42.57
C SER A 923 13.33 -23.16 -41.41
N TYR A 924 12.82 -22.04 -40.91
CA TYR A 924 13.33 -21.29 -39.75
C TYR A 924 12.22 -20.42 -39.13
N VAL A 925 12.41 -19.95 -37.89
CA VAL A 925 11.46 -19.07 -37.19
C VAL A 925 11.84 -17.60 -37.30
N GLY A 926 13.07 -17.23 -36.91
CA GLY A 926 13.59 -15.87 -37.06
C GLY A 926 12.96 -14.85 -36.12
N LEU A 927 12.60 -15.25 -34.89
CA LEU A 927 12.08 -14.34 -33.87
C LEU A 927 13.08 -13.22 -33.59
N SER A 928 12.63 -11.97 -33.54
CA SER A 928 13.50 -10.85 -33.14
C SER A 928 13.90 -11.00 -31.67
N ARG A 929 15.21 -11.04 -31.40
CA ARG A 929 15.74 -11.05 -30.03
C ARG A 929 15.28 -9.84 -29.23
N GLN A 930 15.23 -8.67 -29.87
CA GLN A 930 14.76 -7.43 -29.27
C GLN A 930 13.28 -7.54 -28.85
N LEU A 931 12.44 -8.16 -29.67
CA LEU A 931 11.03 -8.37 -29.34
C LEU A 931 10.87 -9.30 -28.14
N TYR A 932 11.61 -10.41 -28.13
CA TYR A 932 11.65 -11.36 -27.02
C TYR A 932 12.08 -10.70 -25.70
N ASP A 933 13.17 -9.93 -25.72
CA ASP A 933 13.68 -9.24 -24.52
C ASP A 933 12.74 -8.11 -24.04
N SER A 934 11.87 -7.59 -24.89
CA SER A 934 10.93 -6.50 -24.57
C SER A 934 9.55 -6.95 -24.03
N LEU A 935 9.17 -8.21 -24.21
CA LEU A 935 7.80 -8.70 -23.93
C LEU A 935 7.82 -9.82 -22.88
N SER A 936 7.76 -9.46 -21.60
CA SER A 936 7.85 -10.41 -20.48
C SER A 936 6.78 -11.51 -20.48
N VAL A 937 5.52 -11.19 -20.81
CA VAL A 937 4.42 -12.18 -20.92
C VAL A 937 4.73 -13.20 -22.01
N PHE A 938 5.13 -12.73 -23.18
CA PHE A 938 5.47 -13.57 -24.32
C PHE A 938 6.72 -14.41 -24.05
N GLN A 939 7.74 -13.83 -23.42
CA GLN A 939 8.94 -14.51 -22.94
C GLN A 939 8.60 -15.62 -21.94
N GLY A 940 7.72 -15.35 -20.97
CA GLY A 940 7.28 -16.32 -19.98
C GLY A 940 6.69 -17.57 -20.62
N HIS A 941 5.81 -17.38 -21.62
CA HIS A 941 5.24 -18.50 -22.38
C HIS A 941 6.27 -19.27 -23.19
N LEU A 942 7.21 -18.59 -23.85
CA LEU A 942 8.30 -19.26 -24.58
C LEU A 942 9.23 -20.06 -23.66
N ASN A 943 9.60 -19.50 -22.52
CA ASN A 943 10.42 -20.19 -21.51
C ASN A 943 9.70 -21.41 -20.93
N HIS A 944 8.38 -21.31 -20.75
CA HIS A 944 7.58 -22.45 -20.31
C HIS A 944 7.57 -23.59 -21.35
N VAL A 945 7.39 -23.26 -22.63
CA VAL A 945 7.49 -24.24 -23.72
C VAL A 945 8.89 -24.86 -23.76
N ASP A 946 9.95 -24.05 -23.67
CA ASP A 946 11.35 -24.51 -23.68
C ASP A 946 11.64 -25.48 -22.53
N ALA A 947 11.21 -25.17 -21.31
CA ALA A 947 11.37 -26.04 -20.16
C ALA A 947 10.70 -27.41 -20.37
N VAL A 948 9.50 -27.44 -20.98
CA VAL A 948 8.82 -28.69 -21.31
C VAL A 948 9.55 -29.45 -22.43
N VAL A 949 10.01 -28.76 -23.48
CA VAL A 949 10.82 -29.37 -24.55
C VAL A 949 12.08 -30.05 -23.98
N GLN A 950 12.80 -29.36 -23.10
CA GLN A 950 14.00 -29.90 -22.45
C GLN A 950 13.67 -31.11 -21.55
N SER A 951 12.54 -31.08 -20.84
CA SER A 951 12.09 -32.21 -20.01
C SER A 951 11.78 -33.49 -20.81
N LEU A 952 11.47 -33.35 -22.11
CA LEU A 952 11.27 -34.45 -23.04
C LEU A 952 12.57 -34.98 -23.66
N GLY A 953 13.73 -34.47 -23.23
CA GLY A 953 15.06 -34.88 -23.70
C GLY A 953 15.52 -34.22 -25.00
N CYS A 954 14.86 -33.14 -25.44
CA CYS A 954 15.25 -32.37 -26.62
C CYS A 954 16.20 -31.22 -26.26
N SER A 955 16.92 -30.68 -27.26
CA SER A 955 17.69 -29.44 -27.13
C SER A 955 16.76 -28.25 -26.84
N SER A 956 17.30 -27.22 -26.19
CA SER A 956 16.56 -25.97 -25.97
C SER A 956 16.18 -25.33 -27.31
N ILE A 957 15.01 -24.68 -27.35
CA ILE A 957 14.59 -23.86 -28.49
C ILE A 957 15.48 -22.61 -28.66
N PHE A 958 16.29 -22.27 -27.65
CA PHE A 958 17.24 -21.17 -27.68
C PHE A 958 18.67 -21.64 -27.96
N PRO A 959 19.49 -20.86 -28.69
CA PRO A 959 19.14 -19.61 -29.39
C PRO A 959 18.50 -19.83 -30.77
N GLY A 960 18.18 -21.09 -31.15
CA GLY A 960 17.71 -21.48 -32.47
C GLY A 960 16.52 -20.67 -32.99
N ILE A 961 15.56 -20.34 -32.12
CA ILE A 961 14.34 -19.61 -32.48
C ILE A 961 14.62 -18.22 -33.06
N PHE A 962 15.78 -17.62 -32.77
CA PHE A 962 16.20 -16.31 -33.27
C PHE A 962 16.90 -16.38 -34.64
N GLN A 963 17.29 -17.57 -35.11
CA GLN A 963 18.07 -17.71 -36.34
C GLN A 963 17.20 -17.50 -37.58
N GLN A 964 17.78 -16.82 -38.58
CA GLN A 964 17.16 -16.62 -39.91
C GLN A 964 17.70 -17.59 -40.97
N SER A 965 18.52 -18.56 -40.55
CA SER A 965 19.07 -19.62 -41.38
C SER A 965 18.26 -20.91 -41.28
N ARG A 966 18.32 -21.75 -42.32
CA ARG A 966 17.64 -23.05 -42.37
C ARG A 966 18.04 -23.95 -41.19
N VAL A 967 17.03 -24.43 -40.47
CA VAL A 967 17.13 -25.46 -39.44
C VAL A 967 16.99 -26.82 -40.11
N SER A 968 17.98 -27.70 -39.93
CA SER A 968 18.02 -29.02 -40.57
C SER A 968 17.26 -30.09 -39.80
N ASP A 969 17.27 -30.04 -38.46
CA ASP A 969 16.51 -30.99 -37.64
C ASP A 969 15.03 -30.57 -37.60
N ILE A 970 14.17 -31.46 -38.09
CA ILE A 970 12.72 -31.26 -38.10
C ILE A 970 12.12 -31.21 -36.68
N VAL A 971 12.72 -31.91 -35.71
CA VAL A 971 12.29 -31.88 -34.32
C VAL A 971 12.49 -30.48 -33.75
N GLU A 972 13.68 -29.91 -33.92
CA GLU A 972 13.99 -28.54 -33.49
C GLU A 972 13.10 -27.50 -34.21
N LEU A 973 12.93 -27.64 -35.53
CA LEU A 973 12.09 -26.72 -36.30
C LEU A 973 10.63 -26.73 -35.82
N GLN A 974 10.04 -27.91 -35.63
CA GLN A 974 8.62 -28.01 -35.25
C GLN A 974 8.39 -27.57 -33.80
N THR A 975 9.30 -27.87 -32.86
CA THR A 975 9.17 -27.36 -31.49
C THR A 975 9.24 -25.83 -31.44
N MET A 976 10.15 -25.20 -32.21
CA MET A 976 10.24 -23.74 -32.30
C MET A 976 9.00 -23.09 -32.94
N LEU A 977 8.45 -23.69 -34.00
CA LEU A 977 7.24 -23.20 -34.65
C LEU A 977 6.03 -23.27 -33.72
N PHE A 978 5.85 -24.38 -33.01
CA PHE A 978 4.81 -24.52 -32.01
C PHE A 978 5.00 -23.52 -30.86
N ALA A 979 6.22 -23.37 -30.35
CA ALA A 979 6.52 -22.43 -29.27
C ALA A 979 6.10 -21.00 -29.62
N LEU A 980 6.43 -20.53 -30.84
CA LEU A 980 6.02 -19.20 -31.30
C LEU A 980 4.49 -19.07 -31.37
N GLN A 981 3.80 -20.03 -32.00
CA GLN A 981 2.35 -19.99 -32.15
C GLN A 981 1.62 -20.04 -30.80
N TYR A 982 2.05 -20.93 -29.90
CA TYR A 982 1.53 -21.09 -28.55
C TYR A 982 1.73 -19.81 -27.73
N ALA A 983 2.96 -19.28 -27.69
CA ALA A 983 3.28 -18.09 -26.93
C ALA A 983 2.51 -16.85 -27.43
N CYS A 984 2.32 -16.72 -28.75
CA CYS A 984 1.46 -15.67 -29.30
C CYS A 984 0.01 -15.82 -28.84
N ALA A 985 -0.59 -17.00 -28.96
CA ALA A 985 -1.98 -17.22 -28.57
C ALA A 985 -2.21 -17.00 -27.07
N CYS A 986 -1.35 -17.55 -26.21
CA CYS A 986 -1.43 -17.33 -24.77
C CYS A 986 -1.26 -15.84 -24.41
N SER A 987 -0.34 -15.13 -25.06
CA SER A 987 -0.18 -13.68 -24.85
C SER A 987 -1.45 -12.90 -25.20
N TRP A 988 -2.11 -13.23 -26.32
CA TRP A 988 -3.39 -12.60 -26.68
C TRP A 988 -4.49 -12.90 -25.66
N MET A 989 -4.57 -14.15 -25.20
CA MET A 989 -5.55 -14.58 -24.19
C MET A 989 -5.33 -13.93 -22.83
N ASP A 990 -4.08 -13.77 -22.41
CA ASP A 990 -3.70 -13.02 -21.20
C ASP A 990 -4.05 -11.53 -21.33
N CYS A 991 -3.94 -10.97 -22.54
CA CYS A 991 -4.50 -9.67 -22.91
C CYS A 991 -6.04 -9.66 -23.05
N ARG A 992 -6.73 -10.67 -22.50
CA ARG A 992 -8.20 -10.81 -22.42
C ARG A 992 -8.90 -11.02 -23.75
N VAL A 993 -8.19 -11.39 -24.82
CA VAL A 993 -8.83 -11.88 -26.04
C VAL A 993 -9.50 -13.22 -25.74
N LYS A 994 -10.82 -13.30 -25.92
CA LYS A 994 -11.61 -14.52 -25.72
C LYS A 994 -11.95 -15.13 -27.08
N PRO A 995 -11.14 -16.08 -27.60
CA PRO A 995 -11.48 -16.74 -28.85
C PRO A 995 -12.75 -17.59 -28.69
N VAL A 996 -13.66 -17.51 -29.66
CA VAL A 996 -14.86 -18.36 -29.69
C VAL A 996 -14.63 -19.66 -30.47
N ALA A 997 -13.58 -19.69 -31.28
CA ALA A 997 -13.15 -20.87 -32.02
C ALA A 997 -11.65 -20.80 -32.30
N LEU A 998 -11.04 -21.96 -32.50
CA LEU A 998 -9.66 -22.12 -32.93
C LEU A 998 -9.65 -22.90 -34.23
N LEU A 999 -8.80 -22.50 -35.17
CA LEU A 999 -8.63 -23.19 -36.45
C LEU A 999 -7.14 -23.49 -36.63
N GLY A 1000 -6.80 -24.75 -36.88
CA GLY A 1000 -5.45 -25.15 -37.22
C GLY A 1000 -5.37 -25.63 -38.67
N HIS A 1001 -4.32 -25.25 -39.39
CA HIS A 1001 -4.01 -25.82 -40.70
C HIS A 1001 -2.86 -26.81 -40.55
N SER A 1002 -3.14 -28.10 -40.78
CA SER A 1002 -2.13 -29.17 -40.71
C SER A 1002 -1.40 -29.15 -39.35
N PHE A 1003 -0.12 -28.78 -39.31
CA PHE A 1003 0.64 -28.65 -38.06
C PHE A 1003 0.00 -27.72 -37.04
N GLY A 1004 -0.67 -26.64 -37.49
CA GLY A 1004 -1.33 -25.69 -36.61
C GLY A 1004 -2.49 -26.29 -35.79
N GLU A 1005 -3.04 -27.44 -36.21
CA GLU A 1005 -4.04 -28.16 -35.40
C GLU A 1005 -3.48 -28.62 -34.06
N LEU A 1006 -2.19 -28.96 -33.99
CA LEU A 1006 -1.55 -29.34 -32.72
C LEU A 1006 -1.52 -28.16 -31.74
N THR A 1007 -1.26 -26.95 -32.24
CA THR A 1007 -1.38 -25.73 -31.45
C THR A 1007 -2.82 -25.47 -31.04
N ALA A 1008 -3.78 -25.61 -31.95
CA ALA A 1008 -5.20 -25.42 -31.65
C ALA A 1008 -5.71 -26.40 -30.58
N LEU A 1009 -5.32 -27.68 -30.65
CA LEU A 1009 -5.63 -28.70 -29.65
C LEU A 1009 -5.03 -28.38 -28.28
N CYS A 1010 -3.82 -27.82 -28.27
CA CYS A 1010 -3.18 -27.38 -27.03
C CYS A 1010 -3.87 -26.15 -26.42
N ILE A 1011 -4.16 -25.12 -27.22
CA ILE A 1011 -4.78 -23.89 -26.76
C ILE A 1011 -6.24 -24.12 -26.31
N SER A 1012 -6.95 -25.05 -26.95
CA SER A 1012 -8.28 -25.51 -26.49
C SER A 1012 -8.24 -26.37 -25.23
N GLN A 1013 -7.06 -26.71 -24.70
CA GLN A 1013 -6.85 -27.59 -23.55
C GLN A 1013 -7.30 -29.05 -23.76
N ILE A 1014 -7.66 -29.44 -24.99
CA ILE A 1014 -7.88 -30.84 -25.37
C ILE A 1014 -6.60 -31.64 -25.16
N LEU A 1015 -5.45 -31.06 -25.53
CA LEU A 1015 -4.14 -31.55 -25.15
C LEU A 1015 -3.52 -30.60 -24.12
N SER A 1016 -2.86 -31.17 -23.11
CA SER A 1016 -1.96 -30.37 -22.27
C SER A 1016 -0.76 -29.92 -23.09
N LEU A 1017 -0.07 -28.88 -22.64
CA LEU A 1017 1.19 -28.44 -23.27
C LEU A 1017 2.20 -29.59 -23.38
N GLU A 1018 2.32 -30.40 -22.33
CA GLU A 1018 3.21 -31.55 -22.28
C GLU A 1018 2.84 -32.62 -23.32
N ASP A 1019 1.55 -32.98 -23.42
CA ASP A 1019 1.10 -34.00 -24.37
C ASP A 1019 1.13 -33.50 -25.82
N ALA A 1020 0.84 -32.21 -26.05
CA ALA A 1020 1.01 -31.59 -27.36
C ALA A 1020 2.49 -31.62 -27.80
N LEU A 1021 3.43 -31.29 -26.91
CA LEU A 1021 4.86 -31.35 -27.21
C LEU A 1021 5.37 -32.79 -27.36
N LYS A 1022 4.89 -33.75 -26.56
CA LYS A 1022 5.19 -35.19 -26.77
C LYS A 1022 4.76 -35.64 -28.16
N LEU A 1023 3.56 -35.25 -28.60
CA LEU A 1023 3.06 -35.56 -29.93
C LEU A 1023 3.95 -34.95 -31.01
N ILE A 1024 4.29 -33.66 -30.88
CA ILE A 1024 5.14 -32.94 -31.84
C ILE A 1024 6.52 -33.58 -31.94
N VAL A 1025 7.20 -33.76 -30.81
CA VAL A 1025 8.55 -34.33 -30.75
C VAL A 1025 8.56 -35.73 -31.33
N ARG A 1026 7.70 -36.64 -30.84
CA ARG A 1026 7.69 -38.03 -31.31
C ARG A 1026 7.30 -38.15 -32.78
N ARG A 1027 6.34 -37.34 -33.25
CA ARG A 1027 5.98 -37.27 -34.66
C ARG A 1027 7.16 -36.81 -35.51
N ALA A 1028 7.82 -35.73 -35.12
CA ALA A 1028 8.97 -35.19 -35.84
C ALA A 1028 10.16 -36.17 -35.83
N THR A 1029 10.40 -36.89 -34.73
CA THR A 1029 11.41 -37.96 -34.64
C THR A 1029 11.13 -39.08 -35.63
N LEU A 1030 9.88 -39.55 -35.73
CA LEU A 1030 9.51 -40.57 -36.72
C LEU A 1030 9.71 -40.08 -38.16
N VAL A 1031 9.40 -38.81 -38.44
CA VAL A 1031 9.65 -38.21 -39.76
C VAL A 1031 11.16 -38.16 -40.06
N ARG A 1032 11.99 -37.86 -39.08
CA ARG A 1032 13.45 -37.81 -39.24
C ARG A 1032 14.06 -39.19 -39.45
N ASP A 1033 13.61 -40.17 -38.66
CA ASP A 1033 14.33 -41.44 -38.49
C ASP A 1033 13.71 -42.60 -39.30
N ALA A 1034 12.45 -42.48 -39.75
CA ALA A 1034 11.69 -43.59 -40.34
C ALA A 1034 10.92 -43.27 -41.65
N TRP A 1035 10.96 -42.04 -42.18
CA TRP A 1035 10.19 -41.61 -43.38
C TRP A 1035 10.62 -42.26 -44.71
N GLY A 1036 11.71 -43.03 -44.72
CA GLY A 1036 12.26 -43.66 -45.93
C GLY A 1036 13.22 -42.75 -46.70
N SER A 1037 13.73 -43.22 -47.85
CA SER A 1037 14.77 -42.54 -48.62
C SER A 1037 14.26 -41.41 -49.52
N ASP A 1038 12.98 -41.44 -49.92
CA ASP A 1038 12.32 -40.34 -50.65
C ASP A 1038 11.48 -39.50 -49.69
N ASN A 1039 11.96 -38.29 -49.40
CA ASN A 1039 11.22 -37.32 -48.60
C ASN A 1039 9.91 -36.85 -49.28
N GLY A 1040 9.80 -37.04 -50.59
CA GLY A 1040 8.72 -36.52 -51.41
C GLY A 1040 8.80 -35.01 -51.63
N ALA A 1041 7.85 -34.50 -52.42
CA ALA A 1041 7.67 -33.07 -52.61
C ALA A 1041 6.21 -32.64 -52.50
N MET A 1042 5.98 -31.34 -52.29
CA MET A 1042 4.65 -30.74 -52.35
C MET A 1042 4.60 -29.63 -53.39
N LEU A 1043 3.46 -29.50 -54.07
CA LEU A 1043 3.23 -28.55 -55.14
C LEU A 1043 1.92 -27.80 -54.89
N ALA A 1044 1.97 -26.48 -54.67
CA ALA A 1044 0.78 -25.65 -54.69
C ALA A 1044 0.30 -25.48 -56.12
N VAL A 1045 -1.00 -25.66 -56.37
CA VAL A 1045 -1.62 -25.60 -57.69
C VAL A 1045 -2.92 -24.79 -57.62
N GLU A 1046 -3.06 -23.84 -58.54
CA GLU A 1046 -4.28 -23.06 -58.73
C GLU A 1046 -5.02 -23.57 -59.97
N ALA A 1047 -6.10 -24.35 -59.78
CA ALA A 1047 -6.82 -25.05 -60.86
C ALA A 1047 -8.31 -25.24 -60.51
N ASP A 1048 -9.11 -25.73 -61.46
CA ASP A 1048 -10.43 -26.30 -61.16
C ASP A 1048 -10.26 -27.70 -60.54
N LEU A 1049 -11.12 -28.08 -59.59
CA LEU A 1049 -10.97 -29.33 -58.85
C LEU A 1049 -11.13 -30.56 -59.75
N ASP A 1050 -12.07 -30.53 -60.69
CA ASP A 1050 -12.34 -31.69 -61.55
C ASP A 1050 -11.23 -31.86 -62.59
N ASP A 1051 -10.75 -30.75 -63.17
CA ASP A 1051 -9.56 -30.75 -64.03
C ASP A 1051 -8.32 -31.28 -63.29
N LEU A 1052 -8.13 -30.86 -62.03
CA LEU A 1052 -7.01 -31.28 -61.21
C LEU A 1052 -7.09 -32.78 -60.89
N LYS A 1053 -8.27 -33.31 -60.56
CA LYS A 1053 -8.48 -34.75 -60.32
C LYS A 1053 -8.19 -35.59 -61.58
N GLN A 1054 -8.61 -35.12 -62.76
CA GLN A 1054 -8.28 -35.79 -64.02
C GLN A 1054 -6.77 -35.81 -64.28
N LEU A 1055 -6.10 -34.68 -64.05
CA LEU A 1055 -4.64 -34.57 -64.19
C LEU A 1055 -3.89 -35.50 -63.23
N ILE A 1056 -4.31 -35.56 -61.96
CA ILE A 1056 -3.74 -36.48 -60.96
C ILE A 1056 -3.92 -37.93 -61.42
N THR A 1057 -5.13 -38.30 -61.87
CA THR A 1057 -5.42 -39.65 -62.36
C THR A 1057 -4.53 -40.02 -63.55
N HIS A 1058 -4.39 -39.10 -64.50
CA HIS A 1058 -3.52 -39.30 -65.66
C HIS A 1058 -2.04 -39.44 -65.25
N SER A 1059 -1.54 -38.54 -64.39
CA SER A 1059 -0.14 -38.57 -63.91
C SER A 1059 0.18 -39.85 -63.13
N ASN A 1060 -0.77 -40.35 -62.33
CA ASN A 1060 -0.60 -41.57 -61.54
C ASN A 1060 -0.70 -42.84 -62.40
N SER A 1061 -1.40 -42.81 -63.54
CA SER A 1061 -1.43 -43.95 -64.48
C SER A 1061 -0.07 -44.24 -65.11
N THR A 1062 0.82 -43.24 -65.17
CA THR A 1062 2.19 -43.35 -65.70
C THR A 1062 3.25 -43.69 -64.64
N HIS A 1063 2.91 -43.63 -63.36
CA HIS A 1063 3.81 -43.90 -62.23
C HIS A 1063 3.01 -44.38 -61.01
N SER A 1064 3.14 -45.66 -60.62
CA SER A 1064 2.28 -46.27 -59.59
C SER A 1064 2.87 -46.34 -58.19
N ASP A 1065 4.19 -46.23 -58.02
CA ASP A 1065 4.86 -46.73 -56.80
C ASP A 1065 4.84 -45.76 -55.60
N ARG A 1066 4.16 -44.61 -55.71
CA ARG A 1066 3.78 -43.66 -54.63
C ARG A 1066 3.10 -42.44 -55.29
N PRO A 1067 1.78 -42.51 -55.56
CA PRO A 1067 1.07 -41.55 -56.42
C PRO A 1067 0.97 -40.13 -55.84
N VAL A 1068 0.72 -39.15 -56.72
CA VAL A 1068 0.35 -37.78 -56.34
C VAL A 1068 -1.06 -37.78 -55.75
N THR A 1069 -1.25 -37.13 -54.61
CA THR A 1069 -2.55 -36.91 -53.97
C THR A 1069 -2.76 -35.42 -53.65
N ILE A 1070 -4.01 -35.03 -53.37
CA ILE A 1070 -4.32 -33.70 -52.85
C ILE A 1070 -4.13 -33.74 -51.32
N ALA A 1071 -3.14 -33.02 -50.82
CA ALA A 1071 -2.84 -32.85 -49.40
C ALA A 1071 -3.75 -31.81 -48.72
N CYS A 1072 -4.02 -30.68 -49.39
CA CYS A 1072 -4.80 -29.58 -48.80
C CYS A 1072 -5.79 -28.99 -49.81
N TYR A 1073 -7.00 -28.71 -49.33
CA TYR A 1073 -8.04 -27.92 -50.01
C TYR A 1073 -8.08 -26.53 -49.35
N ASN A 1074 -7.30 -25.57 -49.86
CA ASN A 1074 -7.11 -24.28 -49.19
C ASN A 1074 -8.21 -23.26 -49.56
N GLU A 1075 -8.59 -23.22 -50.83
CA GLU A 1075 -9.66 -22.38 -51.39
C GLU A 1075 -10.35 -23.14 -52.53
N PRO A 1076 -11.50 -22.68 -53.07
CA PRO A 1076 -12.21 -23.39 -54.15
C PRO A 1076 -11.35 -23.72 -55.39
N ARG A 1077 -10.27 -22.97 -55.61
CA ARG A 1077 -9.32 -23.19 -56.71
C ARG A 1077 -7.87 -23.35 -56.27
N SER A 1078 -7.58 -23.37 -54.97
CA SER A 1078 -6.22 -23.43 -54.43
C SER A 1078 -6.00 -24.74 -53.69
N PHE A 1079 -5.16 -25.59 -54.26
CA PHE A 1079 -4.88 -26.93 -53.75
C PHE A 1079 -3.40 -27.10 -53.49
N THR A 1080 -3.07 -28.03 -52.58
CA THR A 1080 -1.68 -28.49 -52.41
C THR A 1080 -1.63 -29.96 -52.75
N LEU A 1081 -0.76 -30.33 -53.68
CA LEU A 1081 -0.46 -31.70 -54.05
C LEU A 1081 0.75 -32.21 -53.27
N ALA A 1082 0.78 -33.51 -52.98
CA ALA A 1082 1.88 -34.17 -52.30
C ALA A 1082 2.10 -35.57 -52.88
N GLY A 1083 3.36 -36.03 -52.93
CA GLY A 1083 3.73 -37.35 -53.46
C GLY A 1083 5.23 -37.55 -53.48
N SER A 1084 5.70 -38.63 -54.11
CA SER A 1084 7.13 -38.87 -54.34
C SER A 1084 7.76 -37.73 -55.14
N THR A 1085 9.07 -37.53 -54.97
CA THR A 1085 9.77 -36.41 -55.62
C THR A 1085 9.63 -36.50 -57.14
N SER A 1086 9.79 -37.71 -57.69
CA SER A 1086 9.63 -37.98 -59.13
C SER A 1086 8.20 -37.72 -59.60
N ALA A 1087 7.18 -38.19 -58.88
CA ALA A 1087 5.78 -38.01 -59.28
C ALA A 1087 5.37 -36.53 -59.29
N ILE A 1088 5.86 -35.75 -58.32
CA ILE A 1088 5.59 -34.30 -58.27
C ILE A 1088 6.35 -33.55 -59.36
N ASP A 1089 7.57 -33.95 -59.72
CA ASP A 1089 8.32 -33.33 -60.82
C ASP A 1089 7.68 -33.62 -62.19
N ILE A 1090 7.15 -34.83 -62.37
CA ILE A 1090 6.33 -35.19 -63.54
C ILE A 1090 5.06 -34.33 -63.58
N MET A 1091 4.33 -34.23 -62.46
CA MET A 1091 3.13 -33.40 -62.37
C MET A 1091 3.43 -31.92 -62.66
N ALA A 1092 4.51 -31.38 -62.12
CA ALA A 1092 4.95 -30.01 -62.40
C ALA A 1092 5.27 -29.80 -63.89
N THR A 1093 5.80 -30.82 -64.57
CA THR A 1093 6.05 -30.78 -66.02
C THR A 1093 4.76 -30.79 -66.82
N HIS A 1094 3.80 -31.66 -66.46
CA HIS A 1094 2.45 -31.67 -67.08
C HIS A 1094 1.72 -30.33 -66.91
N LEU A 1095 1.89 -29.69 -65.75
CA LEU A 1095 1.26 -28.39 -65.46
C LEU A 1095 1.92 -27.24 -66.23
N LYS A 1096 3.24 -27.26 -66.48
CA LYS A 1096 3.93 -26.26 -67.32
C LYS A 1096 3.42 -26.24 -68.76
N GLY A 1097 2.86 -27.34 -69.26
CA GLY A 1097 2.28 -27.43 -70.60
C GLY A 1097 0.88 -26.82 -70.74
N ARG A 1098 0.26 -26.34 -69.66
CA ARG A 1098 -1.10 -25.75 -69.68
C ARG A 1098 -1.07 -24.25 -69.37
N PHE A 1099 -1.59 -23.45 -70.30
CA PHE A 1099 -1.52 -21.98 -70.26
C PHE A 1099 -2.26 -21.30 -69.09
N ASN A 1100 -3.11 -22.01 -68.32
CA ASN A 1100 -3.99 -21.43 -67.29
C ASN A 1100 -3.85 -22.04 -65.88
N VAL A 1101 -2.77 -22.79 -65.59
CA VAL A 1101 -2.56 -23.37 -64.25
C VAL A 1101 -1.28 -22.82 -63.63
N LYS A 1102 -1.41 -22.05 -62.55
CA LYS A 1102 -0.25 -21.62 -61.75
C LYS A 1102 0.15 -22.75 -60.81
N SER A 1103 1.45 -23.03 -60.73
CA SER A 1103 1.98 -23.98 -59.77
C SER A 1103 3.31 -23.53 -59.17
N LYS A 1104 3.56 -23.91 -57.91
CA LYS A 1104 4.79 -23.58 -57.18
C LYS A 1104 5.17 -24.72 -56.25
N LYS A 1105 6.39 -25.24 -56.40
CA LYS A 1105 6.93 -26.27 -55.49
C LYS A 1105 7.15 -25.64 -54.11
N LEU A 1106 6.66 -26.28 -53.05
CA LEU A 1106 6.73 -25.75 -51.70
C LEU A 1106 8.08 -26.06 -51.06
N ASN A 1107 8.57 -25.15 -50.22
CA ASN A 1107 9.81 -25.31 -49.48
C ASN A 1107 9.53 -26.01 -48.13
N VAL A 1108 9.11 -27.27 -48.21
CA VAL A 1108 8.84 -28.15 -47.05
C VAL A 1108 9.87 -29.27 -47.01
N THR A 1109 10.05 -29.90 -45.84
CA THR A 1109 11.04 -30.98 -45.66
C THR A 1109 10.59 -32.29 -46.30
N ASN A 1110 9.29 -32.60 -46.23
CA ASN A 1110 8.71 -33.85 -46.68
C ASN A 1110 7.32 -33.61 -47.30
N ALA A 1111 6.81 -34.59 -48.06
CA ALA A 1111 5.45 -34.53 -48.62
C ALA A 1111 4.38 -35.01 -47.62
N PHE A 1112 4.02 -34.14 -46.69
CA PHE A 1112 2.98 -34.41 -45.70
C PHE A 1112 1.60 -34.62 -46.35
N HIS A 1113 0.72 -35.38 -45.67
CA HIS A 1113 -0.63 -35.74 -46.16
C HIS A 1113 -0.62 -36.50 -47.50
N SER A 1114 0.39 -37.35 -47.70
CA SER A 1114 0.52 -38.24 -48.85
C SER A 1114 0.69 -39.69 -48.41
N VAL A 1115 0.67 -40.60 -49.39
CA VAL A 1115 0.94 -42.04 -49.20
C VAL A 1115 2.31 -42.32 -48.56
N LEU A 1116 3.25 -41.37 -48.59
CA LEU A 1116 4.56 -41.54 -47.93
C LEU A 1116 4.46 -41.62 -46.40
N ILE A 1117 3.32 -41.25 -45.80
CA ILE A 1117 3.09 -41.40 -44.35
C ILE A 1117 2.81 -42.87 -43.99
N ASP A 1118 2.38 -43.72 -44.93
CA ASP A 1118 1.97 -45.10 -44.64
C ASP A 1118 3.09 -45.91 -43.97
N ASP A 1119 4.34 -45.67 -44.35
CA ASP A 1119 5.54 -46.32 -43.81
C ASP A 1119 5.73 -46.05 -42.30
N ILE A 1120 5.23 -44.92 -41.78
CA ILE A 1120 5.36 -44.51 -40.38
C ILE A 1120 4.02 -44.49 -39.62
N TYR A 1121 2.92 -44.88 -40.28
CA TYR A 1121 1.57 -44.69 -39.77
C TYR A 1121 1.27 -45.50 -38.50
N ASP A 1122 1.73 -46.75 -38.42
CA ASP A 1122 1.50 -47.59 -37.25
C ASP A 1122 2.26 -47.10 -36.01
N GLU A 1123 3.47 -46.56 -36.19
CA GLU A 1123 4.20 -45.92 -35.10
C GLU A 1123 3.55 -44.60 -34.68
N LEU A 1124 3.05 -43.79 -35.62
CA LEU A 1124 2.28 -42.59 -35.31
C LEU A 1124 1.01 -42.90 -34.49
N LYS A 1125 0.32 -44.01 -34.80
CA LYS A 1125 -0.81 -44.49 -33.98
C LYS A 1125 -0.38 -44.83 -32.56
N ARG A 1126 0.79 -45.45 -32.37
CA ARG A 1126 1.31 -45.75 -31.02
C ARG A 1126 1.65 -44.48 -30.24
N VAL A 1127 2.19 -43.46 -30.90
CA VAL A 1127 2.42 -42.14 -30.28
C VAL A 1127 1.11 -41.60 -29.71
N GLY A 1128 0.02 -41.64 -30.48
CA GLY A 1128 -1.29 -41.15 -30.06
C GLY A 1128 -1.90 -41.88 -28.85
N ARG A 1129 -1.63 -43.19 -28.68
CA ARG A 1129 -2.15 -43.98 -27.54
C ARG A 1129 -1.55 -43.58 -26.19
N GLY A 1130 -0.38 -42.93 -26.19
CA GLY A 1130 0.30 -42.47 -24.98
C GLY A 1130 -0.06 -41.05 -24.55
N LEU A 1131 -1.05 -40.42 -25.19
CA LEU A 1131 -1.47 -39.04 -24.93
C LEU A 1131 -2.83 -39.00 -24.24
N THR A 1132 -3.06 -37.97 -23.43
CA THR A 1132 -4.36 -37.77 -22.77
C THR A 1132 -5.13 -36.67 -23.49
N PHE A 1133 -6.25 -37.05 -24.11
CA PHE A 1133 -7.18 -36.11 -24.72
C PHE A 1133 -8.29 -35.76 -23.72
N ARG A 1134 -8.42 -34.48 -23.40
CA ARG A 1134 -9.44 -33.91 -22.52
C ARG A 1134 -10.66 -33.45 -23.33
N LYS A 1135 -11.82 -33.41 -22.67
CA LYS A 1135 -13.06 -32.91 -23.27
C LYS A 1135 -13.22 -31.42 -23.05
#